data_AF-A0A7Y1U075-F1
#
_entry.id   AF-A0A7Y1U075-F1
#
_cell.length_a   1.000
_cell.length_b   1.000
_cell.length_c   1.000
_cell.angle_alpha   90.00
_cell.angle_beta   90.00
_cell.angle_gamma   90.00
#
_symmetry.space_group_name_H-M   'P 1'
#
loop_
_entity.id
_entity.type
_entity.pdbx_description
1 polymer ?
#
loop_
_entity_poly.entity_id
_entity_poly.type
_entity_poly.pdbx_seq_one_letter_code
_entity_poly.pdbx_strand_id
1 'polypeptide(L)'
;MFIKRVSAIAAISIASLMASNVAWSQVAVQQTLDSVKVHSDTKVLNMNFDDPQRLDDFTDSGINGTDYKACKLASIGGLYCLDGSTVFKTTNFADPSSKEIAIDCGDPLLDLDTKKGEPCTTMTVDAMGNVWLGTKTKGKSHGLVKATPDMGDPCPAPTITLAAGGYCAEEVATGRPLLVDLSSIDGDFGAEFFHGPGILGLEQRRDLVFFPSTGGTPILISDGKGWGLKGKELLTSATAVIVRDEFSIPSSYVLAVTTNGRVLARLADGTGDVDDVFDIPSNRGPATQCNFDDTHYGIRASGKSGTVYLTDRQYCISTALDANANNSGELTDLSVATENVGMPPTASPLILSTDIGGGMHAPIGPTVSPGINVDLDYSVVNCVLIVDEQGNQAAELNNVTLASAKSGLTLFQVKNIPDCRYDPQTCIDLLDDISTASELISKGVITDPDSGNPAAQLLNLTRLLPKEITDLFVMSGGLPDMWLPRQYRGQKDNGFVFEAFFGVTEDGVIFRDTFEGVFDVQALAGSELGCVTGLPQPSPLSALLAWDIIGTVSERVPTFAHPVLGAGAHVATLTNSGCSSSKSSGTRWSIKPYNMEVTPCTYNGDPGDVWDGDGFCIVGGAESADDAVFAKLLLGLFDDFKSALDELACIDADGAGSAPLSGSACSTLSANWTNAKDKLDKCWSATQQPKQSSGSQNCTSFVSQLNGLRNNLNAVFVPAPPLDPENRIGELKSRLKVITHVHDERFVPSIPANGYAEP
;
A
#
# COMPACT_ATOMS: atom_id res chain seq x y z
N MET A 1 4.51 -41.06 -65.05
CA MET A 1 5.14 -40.84 -66.37
C MET A 1 5.45 -39.35 -66.47
N PHE A 2 6.75 -39.00 -66.44
CA PHE A 2 7.43 -37.81 -66.99
C PHE A 2 6.71 -36.43 -67.02
N ILE A 3 7.17 -35.44 -66.23
CA ILE A 3 8.07 -34.29 -66.59
C ILE A 3 7.34 -33.21 -67.46
N LYS A 4 7.20 -31.90 -67.14
CA LYS A 4 8.18 -30.78 -66.91
C LYS A 4 7.37 -29.51 -66.53
N ARG A 5 7.62 -28.82 -65.40
CA ARG A 5 8.43 -27.59 -65.18
C ARG A 5 8.11 -26.36 -66.06
N VAL A 6 7.90 -25.20 -65.41
CA VAL A 6 8.63 -23.90 -65.52
C VAL A 6 7.89 -22.86 -64.64
N SER A 7 8.39 -22.52 -63.44
CA SER A 7 9.15 -21.27 -63.06
C SER A 7 8.24 -20.05 -62.85
N ALA A 8 8.39 -19.15 -61.86
CA ALA A 8 9.49 -18.85 -60.93
C ALA A 8 9.05 -17.79 -59.88
N ILE A 9 9.67 -17.83 -58.67
CA ILE A 9 10.16 -16.72 -57.80
C ILE A 9 9.08 -15.85 -57.10
N ALA A 10 9.06 -15.52 -55.81
CA ALA A 10 9.95 -15.47 -54.63
C ALA A 10 9.04 -15.31 -53.37
N ALA A 11 9.41 -15.43 -52.10
CA ALA A 11 10.61 -15.80 -51.35
C ALA A 11 10.17 -16.12 -49.89
N ILE A 12 10.76 -17.17 -49.31
CA ILE A 12 11.19 -17.34 -47.90
C ILE A 12 10.17 -17.02 -46.78
N SER A 13 9.68 -18.08 -46.12
CA SER A 13 9.58 -18.16 -44.65
C SER A 13 9.45 -19.64 -44.25
N ILE A 14 10.59 -20.30 -44.07
CA ILE A 14 10.67 -21.60 -43.36
C ILE A 14 10.91 -21.29 -41.90
N ALA A 15 10.08 -21.91 -41.08
CA ALA A 15 10.15 -21.98 -39.64
C ALA A 15 11.57 -22.23 -39.12
N SER A 16 12.03 -21.34 -38.26
CA SER A 16 13.02 -21.64 -37.24
C SER A 16 12.32 -21.50 -35.89
N LEU A 17 11.95 -22.65 -35.32
CA LEU A 17 11.83 -22.82 -33.88
C LEU A 17 13.19 -22.39 -33.27
N MET A 18 13.22 -21.22 -32.67
CA MET A 18 14.07 -20.94 -31.52
C MET A 18 13.18 -20.26 -30.49
N ALA A 19 12.70 -21.05 -29.53
CA ALA A 19 12.31 -20.53 -28.24
C ALA A 19 13.58 -19.97 -27.58
N SER A 20 13.78 -18.66 -27.67
CA SER A 20 14.65 -17.96 -26.74
C SER A 20 13.87 -17.79 -25.44
N ASN A 21 13.96 -18.78 -24.56
CA ASN A 21 13.71 -18.59 -23.14
C ASN A 21 14.79 -17.65 -22.62
N VAL A 22 14.50 -16.36 -22.63
CA VAL A 22 15.22 -15.41 -21.77
C VAL A 22 14.28 -15.21 -20.59
N ALA A 23 14.44 -16.05 -19.58
CA ALA A 23 13.80 -15.88 -18.29
C ALA A 23 14.44 -14.66 -17.62
N TRP A 24 13.76 -13.52 -17.69
CA TRP A 24 14.08 -12.36 -16.88
C TRP A 24 13.21 -12.50 -15.63
N SER A 25 13.75 -13.11 -14.58
CA SER A 25 13.12 -13.05 -13.27
C SER A 25 13.32 -11.64 -12.73
N GLN A 26 12.33 -10.76 -12.93
CA GLN A 26 12.25 -9.55 -12.15
C GLN A 26 11.77 -9.93 -10.75
N VAL A 27 12.63 -9.61 -9.79
CA VAL A 27 12.48 -9.84 -8.38
C VAL A 27 11.19 -9.18 -7.91
N ALA A 28 10.24 -9.99 -7.41
CA ALA A 28 9.10 -9.50 -6.67
C ALA A 28 9.63 -8.67 -5.49
N VAL A 29 9.37 -7.37 -5.50
CA VAL A 29 9.77 -6.46 -4.44
C VAL A 29 8.86 -6.73 -3.24
N GLN A 30 9.34 -7.59 -2.36
CA GLN A 30 8.68 -7.89 -1.10
C GLN A 30 8.84 -6.69 -0.15
N GLN A 31 7.70 -6.19 0.31
CA GLN A 31 7.45 -5.04 1.19
C GLN A 31 8.44 -4.93 2.36
N THR A 32 8.73 -3.71 2.85
CA THR A 32 9.55 -3.56 4.05
C THR A 32 8.98 -2.68 5.16
N LEU A 33 8.54 -3.37 6.21
CA LEU A 33 8.79 -3.23 7.66
C LEU A 33 7.49 -3.76 8.33
N ASP A 34 7.54 -4.74 9.23
CA ASP A 34 8.50 -4.91 10.30
C ASP A 34 9.21 -6.28 10.34
N SER A 35 10.47 -6.22 10.76
CA SER A 35 11.20 -7.24 11.52
C SER A 35 10.86 -8.73 11.26
N VAL A 36 11.66 -9.38 10.41
CA VAL A 36 11.86 -10.84 10.44
C VAL A 36 12.68 -11.21 11.69
N LYS A 37 12.37 -12.33 12.36
CA LYS A 37 13.14 -12.84 13.50
C LYS A 37 13.26 -14.36 13.45
N VAL A 38 14.45 -14.87 13.76
CA VAL A 38 14.64 -16.30 14.06
C VAL A 38 13.85 -16.60 15.34
N HIS A 39 12.74 -17.31 15.23
CA HIS A 39 11.84 -17.56 16.35
C HIS A 39 12.22 -18.84 17.09
N SER A 40 12.56 -19.89 16.36
CA SER A 40 13.01 -21.16 16.92
C SER A 40 14.04 -21.80 16.00
N ASP A 41 14.63 -22.91 16.45
CA ASP A 41 15.52 -23.76 15.67
C ASP A 41 14.91 -24.24 14.34
N THR A 42 13.60 -24.16 14.17
CA THR A 42 12.93 -24.64 12.94
C THR A 42 12.31 -23.52 12.13
N LYS A 43 12.21 -22.28 12.66
CA LYS A 43 11.41 -21.23 12.06
C LYS A 43 12.06 -19.85 12.13
N VAL A 44 12.12 -19.20 10.98
CA VAL A 44 12.31 -17.75 10.87
C VAL A 44 10.95 -17.16 10.51
N LEU A 45 10.42 -16.29 11.38
CA LEU A 45 9.10 -15.71 11.20
C LEU A 45 9.22 -14.31 10.59
N ASN A 46 8.42 -14.06 9.56
CA ASN A 46 8.12 -12.70 9.12
C ASN A 46 6.98 -12.14 9.94
N MET A 47 7.04 -10.87 10.28
CA MET A 47 5.88 -10.16 10.78
C MET A 47 5.28 -9.46 9.56
N ASN A 48 4.10 -9.89 9.14
CA ASN A 48 3.40 -9.29 7.99
C ASN A 48 2.44 -8.22 8.51
N PHE A 49 2.52 -6.99 8.03
CA PHE A 49 1.67 -5.90 8.53
C PHE A 49 0.40 -5.69 7.70
N ASP A 50 0.24 -6.38 6.56
CA ASP A 50 -0.66 -5.94 5.49
C ASP A 50 -1.50 -7.05 4.82
N ASP A 51 -2.02 -7.98 5.63
CA ASP A 51 -3.02 -8.93 5.16
C ASP A 51 -4.40 -8.66 5.82
N PRO A 52 -5.45 -8.32 5.06
CA PRO A 52 -6.80 -8.12 5.57
C PRO A 52 -7.50 -9.46 5.83
N GLN A 53 -6.97 -10.57 5.32
CA GLN A 53 -7.40 -11.94 5.63
C GLN A 53 -6.51 -12.63 6.69
N ARG A 54 -5.67 -11.86 7.38
CA ARG A 54 -4.66 -12.36 8.31
C ARG A 54 -5.23 -13.33 9.34
N LEU A 55 -4.82 -14.59 9.22
CA LEU A 55 -5.05 -15.64 10.22
C LEU A 55 -3.89 -15.73 11.24
N ASP A 56 -2.69 -15.25 10.85
CA ASP A 56 -1.47 -15.36 11.65
C ASP A 56 -0.70 -14.02 11.68
N ASP A 57 -0.32 -13.57 12.89
CA ASP A 57 0.53 -12.38 13.06
C ASP A 57 1.95 -12.55 12.50
N PHE A 58 2.32 -13.81 12.27
CA PHE A 58 3.63 -14.24 11.85
C PHE A 58 3.50 -15.26 10.74
N THR A 59 4.09 -15.01 9.58
CA THR A 59 4.23 -16.05 8.55
C THR A 59 5.57 -16.74 8.70
N ASP A 60 5.57 -18.07 8.60
CA ASP A 60 6.82 -18.81 8.51
C ASP A 60 7.46 -18.51 7.15
N SER A 61 8.65 -17.94 7.17
CA SER A 61 9.40 -17.62 5.93
C SER A 61 9.86 -18.88 5.18
N GLY A 62 9.66 -20.08 5.74
CA GLY A 62 10.17 -21.34 5.18
C GLY A 62 11.69 -21.47 5.31
N ILE A 63 12.35 -20.53 5.99
CA ILE A 63 13.77 -20.55 6.28
C ILE A 63 14.00 -21.33 7.58
N ASN A 64 14.88 -22.33 7.51
CA ASN A 64 15.29 -23.10 8.67
C ASN A 64 16.04 -22.21 9.68
N GLY A 65 15.51 -22.12 10.90
CA GLY A 65 16.05 -21.25 11.95
C GLY A 65 17.37 -21.73 12.55
N THR A 66 17.70 -23.03 12.49
CA THR A 66 18.97 -23.57 13.03
C THR A 66 20.20 -22.93 12.39
N ASP A 67 20.05 -22.49 11.15
CA ASP A 67 21.16 -22.05 10.32
C ASP A 67 21.47 -20.56 10.55
N TYR A 68 20.64 -19.85 11.32
CA TYR A 68 20.73 -18.39 11.46
C TYR A 68 20.62 -17.92 12.92
N LYS A 69 21.46 -16.94 13.27
CA LYS A 69 21.46 -16.26 14.57
C LYS A 69 20.56 -15.04 14.61
N ALA A 70 20.54 -14.30 13.52
CA ALA A 70 19.80 -13.06 13.40
C ALA A 70 19.38 -12.89 11.94
N CYS A 71 18.17 -12.40 11.74
CA CYS A 71 17.67 -12.01 10.43
C CYS A 71 17.03 -10.63 10.55
N LYS A 72 17.21 -9.79 9.54
CA LYS A 72 16.48 -8.54 9.38
C LYS A 72 16.13 -8.23 7.94
N LEU A 73 14.89 -7.79 7.75
CA LEU A 73 14.38 -7.26 6.50
C LEU A 73 14.68 -5.76 6.45
N ALA A 74 15.31 -5.30 5.38
CA ALA A 74 15.65 -3.90 5.17
C ALA A 74 14.89 -3.32 3.99
N SER A 75 14.53 -2.03 4.09
CA SER A 75 13.76 -1.28 3.06
C SER A 75 14.47 -1.25 1.73
N ILE A 76 15.79 -1.39 1.77
CA ILE A 76 16.66 -1.46 0.62
C ILE A 76 17.45 -2.77 0.71
N GLY A 77 17.22 -3.67 -0.26
CA GLY A 77 18.01 -4.89 -0.44
C GLY A 77 17.46 -6.18 0.15
N GLY A 78 16.25 -6.18 0.72
CA GLY A 78 15.54 -7.42 1.08
C GLY A 78 15.95 -8.01 2.43
N LEU A 79 15.89 -9.35 2.56
CA LEU A 79 16.15 -10.04 3.83
C LEU A 79 17.62 -10.37 3.99
N TYR A 80 18.19 -9.96 5.12
CA TYR A 80 19.53 -10.30 5.54
C TYR A 80 19.49 -11.28 6.69
N CYS A 81 20.28 -12.35 6.63
CA CYS A 81 20.40 -13.33 7.72
C CYS A 81 21.86 -13.66 7.99
N LEU A 82 22.24 -13.67 9.27
CA LEU A 82 23.58 -14.01 9.77
C LEU A 82 23.57 -15.44 10.33
N ASP A 83 24.45 -16.30 9.84
CA ASP A 83 24.69 -17.65 10.41
C ASP A 83 25.77 -17.70 11.51
N GLY A 84 26.44 -16.56 11.75
CA GLY A 84 27.56 -16.40 12.67
C GLY A 84 28.92 -16.23 11.98
N SER A 85 29.04 -16.63 10.72
CA SER A 85 30.24 -16.46 9.88
C SER A 85 29.96 -15.67 8.60
N THR A 86 28.73 -15.63 8.13
CA THR A 86 28.36 -15.02 6.85
C THR A 86 26.98 -14.37 6.98
N VAL A 87 26.86 -13.17 6.44
CA VAL A 87 25.59 -12.49 6.20
C VAL A 87 25.15 -12.85 4.78
N PHE A 88 24.03 -13.52 4.69
CA PHE A 88 23.35 -13.79 3.44
C PHE A 88 22.29 -12.73 3.21
N LYS A 89 22.20 -12.28 1.97
CA LYS A 89 21.11 -11.43 1.50
C LYS A 89 20.25 -12.26 0.57
N THR A 90 18.94 -12.18 0.77
CA THR A 90 17.93 -12.82 -0.06
C THR A 90 17.21 -11.70 -0.78
N THR A 91 17.43 -11.61 -2.08
CA THR A 91 16.82 -10.57 -2.93
C THR A 91 15.35 -10.83 -3.19
N ASN A 92 14.91 -12.09 -3.16
CA ASN A 92 13.51 -12.50 -3.25
C ASN A 92 13.12 -13.31 -2.01
N PHE A 93 12.34 -12.73 -1.10
CA PHE A 93 11.96 -13.42 0.13
C PHE A 93 10.99 -14.59 -0.10
N ALA A 94 10.28 -14.63 -1.23
CA ALA A 94 9.47 -15.79 -1.64
C ALA A 94 10.29 -16.99 -2.15
N ASP A 95 11.60 -16.83 -2.37
CA ASP A 95 12.52 -17.91 -2.74
C ASP A 95 13.70 -17.98 -1.75
N PRO A 96 13.58 -18.76 -0.66
CA PRO A 96 14.66 -18.98 0.30
C PRO A 96 15.95 -19.58 -0.29
N SER A 97 15.94 -20.02 -1.55
CA SER A 97 17.12 -20.52 -2.25
C SER A 97 17.92 -19.43 -2.97
N SER A 98 17.35 -18.23 -3.17
CA SER A 98 18.03 -17.08 -3.80
C SER A 98 18.92 -16.32 -2.81
N LYS A 99 19.88 -17.01 -2.20
CA LYS A 99 20.81 -16.43 -1.21
C LYS A 99 22.12 -16.01 -1.87
N GLU A 100 22.48 -14.74 -1.75
CA GLU A 100 23.81 -14.24 -2.07
C GLU A 100 24.59 -13.94 -0.78
N ILE A 101 25.91 -14.06 -0.82
CA ILE A 101 26.77 -13.65 0.29
C ILE A 101 26.89 -12.13 0.24
N ALA A 102 26.31 -11.43 1.21
CA ALA A 102 26.48 -9.99 1.35
C ALA A 102 27.78 -9.65 2.06
N ILE A 103 28.07 -10.35 3.16
CA ILE A 103 29.28 -10.11 3.97
C ILE A 103 29.83 -11.44 4.47
N ASP A 104 31.11 -11.70 4.20
CA ASP A 104 31.85 -12.80 4.80
C ASP A 104 32.60 -12.29 6.04
N CYS A 105 32.20 -12.70 7.23
CA CYS A 105 32.89 -12.34 8.47
C CYS A 105 34.25 -13.03 8.61
N GLY A 106 34.57 -13.97 7.72
CA GLY A 106 35.90 -14.55 7.52
C GLY A 106 36.83 -13.68 6.68
N ASP A 107 36.35 -12.57 6.11
CA ASP A 107 37.17 -11.66 5.31
C ASP A 107 38.41 -11.20 6.12
N PRO A 108 39.63 -11.48 5.63
CA PRO A 108 40.86 -11.07 6.30
C PRO A 108 40.95 -9.56 6.56
N LEU A 109 40.26 -8.74 5.76
CA LEU A 109 40.25 -7.29 5.90
C LEU A 109 39.47 -6.81 7.13
N LEU A 110 38.51 -7.60 7.63
CA LEU A 110 37.78 -7.30 8.86
C LEU A 110 38.59 -7.61 10.14
N ASP A 111 39.72 -8.32 10.02
CA ASP A 111 40.61 -8.72 11.12
C ASP A 111 39.95 -9.45 12.32
N LEU A 112 38.87 -10.20 12.06
CA LEU A 112 38.10 -10.91 13.09
C LEU A 112 38.76 -12.21 13.57
N ASP A 113 38.37 -12.69 14.77
CA ASP A 113 38.83 -13.97 15.33
C ASP A 113 38.05 -15.15 14.74
N THR A 114 38.51 -15.64 13.59
CA THR A 114 37.94 -16.80 12.90
C THR A 114 38.31 -18.15 13.53
N LYS A 115 39.21 -18.19 14.53
CA LYS A 115 39.74 -19.45 15.09
C LYS A 115 38.83 -20.08 16.14
N LYS A 116 37.90 -19.33 16.72
CA LYS A 116 37.09 -19.75 17.88
C LYS A 116 35.60 -19.92 17.61
N GLY A 117 35.23 -20.08 16.34
CA GLY A 117 33.83 -20.12 15.90
C GLY A 117 33.15 -18.76 16.02
N GLU A 118 32.32 -18.45 15.02
CA GLU A 118 31.40 -17.30 14.96
C GLU A 118 32.07 -15.92 15.12
N PRO A 119 32.78 -15.43 14.09
CA PRO A 119 33.40 -14.10 14.10
C PRO A 119 32.38 -12.95 14.21
N CYS A 120 31.14 -13.17 13.75
CA CYS A 120 30.03 -12.22 13.90
C CYS A 120 29.02 -12.75 14.92
N THR A 121 28.70 -11.95 15.93
CA THR A 121 27.89 -12.38 17.09
C THR A 121 26.40 -12.06 16.94
N THR A 122 26.06 -10.99 16.24
CA THR A 122 24.68 -10.54 15.98
C THR A 122 24.68 -9.52 14.82
N MET A 123 23.51 -9.22 14.25
CA MET A 123 23.36 -8.20 13.22
C MET A 123 22.05 -7.42 13.33
N THR A 124 22.04 -6.22 12.75
CA THR A 124 20.82 -5.52 12.30
C THR A 124 21.11 -4.83 10.97
N VAL A 125 20.06 -4.36 10.31
CA VAL A 125 20.17 -3.56 9.08
C VAL A 125 19.35 -2.30 9.27
N ASP A 126 19.87 -1.15 8.85
CA ASP A 126 19.12 0.11 8.90
C ASP A 126 18.32 0.38 7.62
N ALA A 127 17.46 1.40 7.65
CA ALA A 127 16.61 1.81 6.55
C ALA A 127 17.37 2.23 5.27
N MET A 128 18.68 2.46 5.35
CA MET A 128 19.52 2.76 4.18
C MET A 128 20.19 1.50 3.61
N GLY A 129 19.94 0.32 4.19
CA GLY A 129 20.56 -0.93 3.80
C GLY A 129 21.97 -1.12 4.36
N ASN A 130 22.40 -0.32 5.34
CA ASN A 130 23.69 -0.55 6.00
C ASN A 130 23.54 -1.72 6.97
N VAL A 131 24.47 -2.68 6.88
CA VAL A 131 24.50 -3.84 7.75
C VAL A 131 25.41 -3.55 8.95
N TRP A 132 24.86 -3.67 10.16
CA TRP A 132 25.57 -3.45 11.41
C TRP A 132 25.85 -4.78 12.09
N LEU A 133 27.12 -5.07 12.36
CA LEU A 133 27.59 -6.36 12.84
C LEU A 133 28.26 -6.24 14.20
N GLY A 134 27.75 -7.00 15.17
CA GLY A 134 28.52 -7.30 16.38
C GLY A 134 29.64 -8.26 16.03
N THR A 135 30.88 -7.92 16.36
CA THR A 135 32.06 -8.69 15.94
C THR A 135 32.92 -9.14 17.11
N LYS A 136 33.71 -10.19 16.87
CA LYS A 136 34.70 -10.71 17.80
C LYS A 136 36.09 -10.56 17.19
N THR A 137 36.92 -9.73 17.81
CA THR A 137 38.27 -9.42 17.33
C THR A 137 39.33 -10.30 17.99
N LYS A 138 40.52 -10.35 17.38
CA LYS A 138 41.66 -11.12 17.88
C LYS A 138 42.08 -10.62 19.27
N GLY A 139 41.92 -11.45 20.30
CA GLY A 139 42.30 -11.12 21.68
C GLY A 139 41.20 -11.15 22.72
N LYS A 140 40.00 -11.69 22.39
CA LYS A 140 38.79 -11.72 23.25
C LYS A 140 38.07 -10.37 23.41
N SER A 141 38.43 -9.37 22.61
CA SER A 141 37.66 -8.13 22.48
C SER A 141 36.50 -8.31 21.50
N HIS A 142 35.46 -7.50 21.66
CA HIS A 142 34.35 -7.41 20.70
C HIS A 142 34.28 -5.99 20.13
N GLY A 143 33.51 -5.82 19.07
CA GLY A 143 33.34 -4.54 18.40
C GLY A 143 32.03 -4.44 17.64
N LEU A 144 31.83 -3.29 16.99
CA LEU A 144 30.73 -3.01 16.09
C LEU A 144 31.30 -2.56 14.75
N VAL A 145 30.93 -3.24 13.68
CA VAL A 145 31.28 -2.90 12.30
C VAL A 145 30.02 -2.43 11.58
N LYS A 146 30.13 -1.34 10.81
CA LYS A 146 29.10 -0.89 9.87
C LYS A 146 29.57 -1.19 8.46
N ALA A 147 28.75 -1.88 7.69
CA ALA A 147 28.97 -2.16 6.29
C ALA A 147 27.92 -1.45 5.44
N THR A 148 28.35 -0.46 4.67
CA THR A 148 27.52 0.38 3.80
C THR A 148 27.54 -0.16 2.39
N PRO A 149 26.41 -0.25 1.67
CA PRO A 149 26.41 -0.68 0.26
C PRO A 149 27.35 0.16 -0.62
N ASP A 150 28.12 -0.51 -1.48
CA ASP A 150 29.00 0.14 -2.46
C ASP A 150 28.16 0.59 -3.67
N MET A 151 28.13 1.90 -3.90
CA MET A 151 27.36 2.53 -5.00
C MET A 151 28.18 2.70 -6.30
N GLY A 152 29.31 1.99 -6.43
CA GLY A 152 30.16 1.99 -7.62
C GLY A 152 31.35 2.96 -7.57
N ASP A 153 31.55 3.63 -6.44
CA ASP A 153 32.70 4.50 -6.18
C ASP A 153 33.69 3.82 -5.20
N PRO A 154 35.00 4.12 -5.26
CA PRO A 154 35.94 3.59 -4.28
C PRO A 154 35.52 3.94 -2.85
N CYS A 155 35.53 2.93 -1.96
CA CYS A 155 35.15 3.11 -0.56
C CYS A 155 35.91 4.29 0.08
N PRO A 156 35.19 5.26 0.67
CA PRO A 156 35.83 6.46 1.23
C PRO A 156 36.66 6.10 2.46
N ALA A 157 37.91 6.55 2.53
CA ALA A 157 38.73 6.33 3.72
C ALA A 157 38.04 6.93 4.98
N PRO A 158 37.99 6.20 6.12
CA PRO A 158 38.76 5.00 6.46
C PRO A 158 38.09 3.66 6.14
N THR A 159 36.98 3.62 5.41
CA THR A 159 36.25 2.38 5.08
C THR A 159 37.08 1.47 4.15
N ILE A 160 36.83 0.16 4.24
CA ILE A 160 37.49 -0.88 3.45
C ILE A 160 36.48 -1.59 2.55
N THR A 161 36.85 -1.86 1.31
CA THR A 161 36.03 -2.67 0.39
C THR A 161 36.12 -4.14 0.78
N LEU A 162 34.99 -4.79 1.01
CA LEU A 162 34.94 -6.21 1.35
C LEU A 162 35.10 -7.11 0.11
N ALA A 163 35.71 -8.28 0.29
CA ALA A 163 36.06 -9.22 -0.77
C ALA A 163 34.84 -9.86 -1.45
N ALA A 164 33.71 -9.97 -0.75
CA ALA A 164 32.44 -10.43 -1.33
C ALA A 164 31.88 -9.44 -2.38
N GLY A 165 32.42 -8.21 -2.45
CA GLY A 165 31.95 -7.13 -3.31
C GLY A 165 30.66 -6.48 -2.78
N GLY A 166 30.42 -5.22 -3.14
CA GLY A 166 29.14 -4.56 -2.88
C GLY A 166 28.98 -3.89 -1.50
N TYR A 167 30.00 -3.93 -0.62
CA TYR A 167 29.97 -3.23 0.67
C TYR A 167 31.33 -2.59 1.03
N CYS A 168 31.24 -1.41 1.65
CA CYS A 168 32.31 -0.70 2.32
C CYS A 168 32.14 -0.81 3.84
N ALA A 169 33.11 -1.41 4.54
CA ALA A 169 33.05 -1.60 5.98
C ALA A 169 33.92 -0.61 6.77
N GLU A 170 33.44 -0.18 7.92
CA GLU A 170 34.21 0.55 8.93
C GLU A 170 33.97 -0.01 10.33
N GLU A 171 35.01 -0.01 11.15
CA GLU A 171 34.89 -0.35 12.56
C GLU A 171 34.43 0.89 13.33
N VAL A 172 33.19 0.85 13.83
CA VAL A 172 32.54 1.96 14.52
C VAL A 172 32.89 1.97 16.01
N ALA A 173 33.08 0.79 16.61
CA ALA A 173 33.45 0.66 18.01
C ALA A 173 34.35 -0.55 18.26
N THR A 174 35.46 -0.34 18.97
CA THR A 174 36.43 -1.39 19.34
C THR A 174 36.42 -1.66 20.84
N GLY A 175 36.93 -2.81 21.28
CA GLY A 175 37.19 -3.08 22.71
C GLY A 175 35.93 -3.17 23.57
N ARG A 176 34.80 -3.45 22.93
CA ARG A 176 33.48 -3.54 23.56
C ARG A 176 33.29 -4.90 24.26
N PRO A 177 32.38 -4.97 25.25
CA PRO A 177 31.79 -6.23 25.69
C PRO A 177 31.05 -6.95 24.56
N LEU A 178 30.70 -8.23 24.77
CA LEU A 178 29.93 -9.02 23.78
C LEU A 178 28.58 -8.37 23.49
N LEU A 179 28.34 -8.01 22.23
CA LEU A 179 27.04 -7.57 21.73
C LEU A 179 26.16 -8.79 21.45
N VAL A 180 25.01 -8.86 22.12
CA VAL A 180 24.08 -10.00 22.06
C VAL A 180 22.78 -9.69 21.30
N ASP A 181 22.40 -8.42 21.21
CA ASP A 181 21.24 -7.97 20.45
C ASP A 181 21.54 -6.58 19.86
N LEU A 182 21.03 -6.32 18.65
CA LEU A 182 21.10 -5.03 17.98
C LEU A 182 19.69 -4.65 17.47
N SER A 183 19.35 -3.37 17.57
CA SER A 183 18.13 -2.79 17.01
C SER A 183 18.46 -1.46 16.34
N SER A 184 18.02 -1.28 15.10
CA SER A 184 18.15 0.02 14.42
C SER A 184 17.12 1.02 14.98
N ILE A 185 17.55 2.28 14.99
CA ILE A 185 16.75 3.47 15.25
C ILE A 185 17.02 4.39 14.06
N ASP A 186 16.11 4.45 13.09
CA ASP A 186 16.31 5.14 11.81
C ASP A 186 15.00 5.74 11.28
N GLY A 187 15.08 6.36 10.10
CA GLY A 187 13.94 7.06 9.49
C GLY A 187 13.41 8.18 10.38
N ASP A 188 12.09 8.39 10.35
CA ASP A 188 11.39 9.39 11.16
C ASP A 188 11.49 9.08 12.66
N PHE A 189 11.45 7.78 13.01
CA PHE A 189 11.68 7.33 14.37
C PHE A 189 13.05 7.77 14.91
N GLY A 190 14.10 7.66 14.08
CA GLY A 190 15.43 8.14 14.43
C GLY A 190 15.58 9.66 14.43
N ALA A 191 14.79 10.38 13.63
CA ALA A 191 14.78 11.85 13.65
C ALA A 191 14.21 12.39 14.97
N GLU A 192 13.26 11.67 15.56
CA GLU A 192 12.59 12.06 16.81
C GLU A 192 13.19 11.44 18.07
N PHE A 193 13.93 10.33 17.94
CA PHE A 193 14.58 9.69 19.07
C PHE A 193 15.58 10.66 19.74
N PHE A 194 15.63 10.66 21.07
CA PHE A 194 16.41 11.62 21.86
C PHE A 194 17.89 11.75 21.44
N HIS A 195 18.54 10.63 21.09
CA HIS A 195 19.95 10.62 20.64
C HIS A 195 20.13 10.71 19.12
N GLY A 196 19.03 10.87 18.38
CA GLY A 196 19.00 10.82 16.92
C GLY A 196 19.08 9.40 16.34
N PRO A 197 19.36 9.25 15.04
CA PRO A 197 19.44 7.96 14.38
C PRO A 197 20.72 7.20 14.76
N GLY A 198 20.61 5.89 14.95
CA GLY A 198 21.71 5.03 15.37
C GLY A 198 21.28 3.60 15.67
N ILE A 199 22.11 2.86 16.40
CA ILE A 199 21.87 1.47 16.77
C ILE A 199 21.83 1.34 18.29
N LEU A 200 20.80 0.69 18.82
CA LEU A 200 20.81 0.18 20.19
C LEU A 200 21.53 -1.17 20.23
N GLY A 201 22.52 -1.28 21.10
CA GLY A 201 23.24 -2.53 21.35
C GLY A 201 23.13 -2.99 22.79
N LEU A 202 22.80 -4.27 22.97
CA LEU A 202 22.78 -4.93 24.27
C LEU A 202 24.13 -5.62 24.50
N GLU A 203 24.87 -5.13 25.48
CA GLU A 203 26.20 -5.59 25.87
C GLU A 203 26.13 -6.54 27.07
N GLN A 204 26.74 -7.73 26.94
CA GLN A 204 26.84 -8.77 27.98
C GLN A 204 25.52 -9.15 28.67
N ARG A 205 24.37 -8.95 28.01
CA ARG A 205 23.04 -9.16 28.60
C ARG A 205 22.78 -8.30 29.85
N ARG A 206 23.41 -7.12 29.94
CA ARG A 206 23.35 -6.24 31.13
C ARG A 206 23.30 -4.77 30.81
N ASP A 207 24.13 -4.33 29.88
CA ASP A 207 24.31 -2.90 29.62
C ASP A 207 23.68 -2.56 28.27
N LEU A 208 22.91 -1.47 28.22
CA LEU A 208 22.31 -0.98 26.98
C LEU A 208 23.04 0.27 26.53
N VAL A 209 23.54 0.24 25.30
CA VAL A 209 24.40 1.28 24.74
C VAL A 209 23.84 1.73 23.40
N PHE A 210 23.81 3.04 23.14
CA PHE A 210 23.45 3.62 21.87
C PHE A 210 24.71 3.98 21.05
N PHE A 211 24.70 3.61 19.78
CA PHE A 211 25.77 3.88 18.81
C PHE A 211 25.24 4.84 17.74
N PRO A 212 25.63 6.13 17.76
CA PRO A 212 25.15 7.11 16.79
C PRO A 212 25.55 6.74 15.35
N SER A 213 24.61 6.90 14.41
CA SER A 213 24.83 6.61 12.99
C SER A 213 25.84 7.52 12.29
N THR A 214 26.01 8.75 12.82
CA THR A 214 26.96 9.77 12.35
C THR A 214 28.39 9.56 12.87
N GLY A 215 28.61 8.49 13.63
CA GLY A 215 29.85 8.25 14.35
C GLY A 215 29.92 9.03 15.66
N GLY A 216 30.82 8.62 16.55
CA GLY A 216 30.98 9.24 17.87
C GLY A 216 31.23 8.23 18.99
N THR A 217 31.32 8.73 20.22
CA THR A 217 31.49 7.86 21.40
C THR A 217 30.17 7.14 21.71
N PRO A 218 30.18 5.81 21.88
CA PRO A 218 28.99 5.07 22.31
C PRO A 218 28.44 5.60 23.63
N ILE A 219 27.12 5.77 23.71
CA ILE A 219 26.42 6.38 24.83
C ILE A 219 25.81 5.27 25.69
N LEU A 220 26.24 5.14 26.94
CA LEU A 220 25.63 4.22 27.89
C LEU A 220 24.28 4.77 28.33
N ILE A 221 23.19 4.07 28.02
CA ILE A 221 21.83 4.44 28.46
C ILE A 221 21.58 3.90 29.87
N SER A 222 21.91 2.64 30.11
CA SER A 222 21.80 2.02 31.43
C SER A 222 22.74 0.83 31.57
N ASP A 223 23.41 0.74 32.72
CA ASP A 223 24.20 -0.42 33.11
C ASP A 223 23.33 -1.47 33.81
N GLY A 224 23.89 -2.66 34.04
CA GLY A 224 23.18 -3.76 34.71
C GLY A 224 22.66 -3.44 36.12
N LYS A 225 23.19 -2.42 36.82
CA LYS A 225 22.65 -1.96 38.11
C LYS A 225 21.48 -1.00 37.90
N GLY A 226 21.58 -0.15 36.89
CA GLY A 226 20.57 0.82 36.48
C GLY A 226 19.24 0.19 36.13
N TRP A 227 19.23 -1.07 35.64
CA TRP A 227 18.03 -1.81 35.28
C TRP A 227 17.23 -2.40 36.45
N GLY A 228 17.72 -2.36 37.69
CA GLY A 228 17.00 -2.96 38.81
C GLY A 228 16.78 -4.49 38.68
N LEU A 229 17.74 -5.19 38.07
CA LEU A 229 17.68 -6.64 37.85
C LEU A 229 17.62 -7.41 39.18
N LYS A 230 16.74 -8.41 39.25
CA LYS A 230 16.51 -9.21 40.48
C LYS A 230 17.33 -10.50 40.47
N GLY A 231 18.21 -10.67 41.46
CA GLY A 231 18.95 -11.91 41.68
C GLY A 231 19.95 -12.22 40.56
N LYS A 232 19.69 -13.27 39.76
CA LYS A 232 20.52 -13.68 38.61
C LYS A 232 19.89 -13.32 37.26
N GLU A 233 18.88 -12.45 37.28
CA GLU A 233 18.21 -11.93 36.09
C GLU A 233 19.19 -11.25 35.14
N LEU A 234 19.03 -11.49 33.84
CA LEU A 234 19.81 -10.88 32.77
C LEU A 234 18.86 -10.30 31.72
N LEU A 235 19.31 -9.32 30.95
CA LEU A 235 18.60 -8.82 29.78
C LEU A 235 18.75 -9.78 28.61
N THR A 236 17.70 -9.97 27.84
CA THR A 236 17.69 -10.90 26.69
C THR A 236 17.55 -10.17 25.37
N SER A 237 16.84 -9.04 25.35
CA SER A 237 16.59 -8.25 24.15
C SER A 237 16.14 -6.84 24.51
N ALA A 238 16.29 -5.87 23.60
CA ALA A 238 15.90 -4.48 23.81
C ALA A 238 15.38 -3.82 22.52
N THR A 239 14.57 -2.77 22.68
CA THR A 239 14.03 -1.91 21.61
C THR A 239 13.84 -0.48 22.14
N ALA A 240 13.45 0.46 21.28
CA ALA A 240 13.00 1.79 21.68
C ALA A 240 11.55 2.04 21.26
N VAL A 241 10.89 2.94 21.96
CA VAL A 241 9.56 3.48 21.62
C VAL A 241 9.55 4.99 21.83
N ILE A 242 8.71 5.70 21.09
CA ILE A 242 8.41 7.11 21.32
C ILE A 242 6.97 7.18 21.78
N VAL A 243 6.77 7.79 22.94
CA VAL A 243 5.45 7.95 23.54
C VAL A 243 5.01 9.39 23.34
N ARG A 244 3.78 9.58 22.86
CA ARG A 244 3.18 10.89 22.61
C ARG A 244 1.93 11.07 23.47
N ASP A 245 1.72 12.29 23.93
CA ASP A 245 0.40 12.81 24.31
C ASP A 245 0.11 14.01 23.38
N GLU A 246 -1.17 14.31 23.14
CA GLU A 246 -1.66 15.35 22.23
C GLU A 246 -1.10 16.76 22.55
N PHE A 247 -0.54 16.95 23.75
CA PHE A 247 -0.09 18.24 24.26
C PHE A 247 1.36 18.26 24.78
N SER A 248 2.10 17.14 24.74
CA SER A 248 3.44 17.04 25.32
C SER A 248 4.55 16.88 24.27
N ILE A 249 5.77 17.22 24.66
CA ILE A 249 6.97 16.90 23.87
C ILE A 249 7.11 15.37 23.84
N PRO A 250 7.35 14.74 22.69
CA PRO A 250 7.52 13.29 22.60
C PRO A 250 8.67 12.84 23.51
N SER A 251 8.41 11.80 24.30
CA SER A 251 9.40 11.21 25.18
C SER A 251 9.89 9.89 24.60
N SER A 252 11.21 9.76 24.46
CA SER A 252 11.85 8.53 23.98
C SER A 252 12.12 7.59 25.14
N TYR A 253 11.63 6.37 25.06
CA TYR A 253 11.90 5.29 26.02
C TYR A 253 12.68 4.16 25.36
N VAL A 254 13.51 3.50 26.15
CA VAL A 254 14.08 2.20 25.82
C VAL A 254 13.40 1.13 26.66
N LEU A 255 13.07 0.02 26.01
CA LEU A 255 12.44 -1.14 26.63
C LEU A 255 13.40 -2.33 26.57
N ALA A 256 13.54 -3.05 27.68
CA ALA A 256 14.38 -4.24 27.75
C ALA A 256 13.63 -5.39 28.42
N VAL A 257 13.72 -6.59 27.85
CA VAL A 257 13.08 -7.80 28.41
C VAL A 257 14.09 -8.71 29.08
N THR A 258 13.74 -9.21 30.27
CA THR A 258 14.64 -10.00 31.11
C THR A 258 14.47 -11.51 30.92
N THR A 259 15.41 -12.31 31.46
CA THR A 259 15.30 -13.78 31.53
C THR A 259 14.12 -14.27 32.36
N ASN A 260 13.55 -13.44 33.23
CA ASN A 260 12.35 -13.78 33.98
C ASN A 260 11.07 -13.33 33.24
N GLY A 261 11.18 -12.62 32.13
CA GLY A 261 10.05 -12.14 31.32
C GLY A 261 9.48 -10.79 31.76
N ARG A 262 10.18 -10.05 32.62
CA ARG A 262 9.83 -8.66 32.94
C ARG A 262 10.23 -7.75 31.78
N VAL A 263 9.42 -6.75 31.50
CA VAL A 263 9.71 -5.67 30.55
C VAL A 263 9.97 -4.41 31.36
N LEU A 264 11.20 -3.91 31.21
CA LEU A 264 11.71 -2.76 31.94
C LEU A 264 11.75 -1.57 30.99
N ALA A 265 11.26 -0.43 31.45
CA ALA A 265 11.34 0.82 30.71
C ALA A 265 12.29 1.81 31.38
N ARG A 266 12.97 2.62 30.56
CA ARG A 266 13.77 3.75 31.00
C ARG A 266 13.73 4.85 29.95
N LEU A 267 13.85 6.11 30.36
CA LEU A 267 14.08 7.21 29.43
C LEU A 267 15.37 6.99 28.63
N ALA A 268 15.32 7.29 27.34
CA ALA A 268 16.44 7.09 26.42
C ALA A 268 17.66 7.94 26.78
N ASP A 269 17.45 9.10 27.42
CA ASP A 269 18.53 9.96 27.92
C ASP A 269 19.29 9.37 29.13
N GLY A 270 18.84 8.23 29.65
CA GLY A 270 19.43 7.53 30.79
C GLY A 270 19.02 8.11 32.15
N THR A 271 18.16 9.13 32.18
CA THR A 271 17.62 9.69 33.43
C THR A 271 16.40 8.89 33.91
N GLY A 272 15.84 9.28 35.07
CA GLY A 272 14.69 8.62 35.66
C GLY A 272 15.00 7.29 36.38
N ASP A 273 13.98 6.79 37.05
CA ASP A 273 13.96 5.43 37.60
C ASP A 273 13.62 4.41 36.49
N VAL A 274 13.82 3.13 36.76
CA VAL A 274 13.41 2.06 35.85
C VAL A 274 12.09 1.49 36.31
N ASP A 275 11.12 1.49 35.39
CA ASP A 275 9.77 1.04 35.63
C ASP A 275 9.55 -0.37 35.08
N ASP A 276 8.74 -1.15 35.82
CA ASP A 276 8.30 -2.48 35.41
C ASP A 276 6.96 -2.33 34.69
N VAL A 277 7.01 -2.24 33.37
CA VAL A 277 5.86 -1.85 32.55
C VAL A 277 5.05 -3.04 32.05
N PHE A 278 5.60 -4.26 32.12
CA PHE A 278 4.90 -5.50 31.78
C PHE A 278 5.58 -6.75 32.34
N ASP A 279 4.83 -7.82 32.62
CA ASP A 279 5.37 -9.12 33.03
C ASP A 279 4.78 -10.24 32.17
N ILE A 280 5.60 -10.87 31.32
CA ILE A 280 5.15 -11.89 30.36
C ILE A 280 4.56 -13.11 31.09
N PRO A 281 5.22 -13.75 32.07
CA PRO A 281 4.65 -14.93 32.74
C PRO A 281 3.31 -14.68 33.42
N SER A 282 3.15 -13.51 34.04
CA SER A 282 1.91 -13.15 34.75
C SER A 282 0.75 -12.86 33.81
N ASN A 283 1.04 -12.42 32.58
CA ASN A 283 0.04 -12.07 31.56
C ASN A 283 -0.13 -13.14 30.46
N ARG A 284 0.67 -14.21 30.47
CA ARG A 284 0.68 -15.30 29.47
C ARG A 284 -0.67 -16.02 29.30
N GLY A 285 -1.53 -15.96 30.30
CA GLY A 285 -2.75 -16.75 30.41
C GLY A 285 -2.54 -18.26 30.14
N PRO A 286 -3.61 -19.05 29.85
CA PRO A 286 -3.47 -20.49 29.64
C PRO A 286 -2.74 -20.80 28.33
N ALA A 287 -1.51 -21.32 28.41
CA ALA A 287 -0.76 -21.79 27.26
C ALA A 287 0.05 -23.06 27.54
N THR A 288 0.20 -23.90 26.52
CA THR A 288 0.97 -25.15 26.58
C THR A 288 2.41 -24.87 26.19
N GLN A 289 3.35 -25.37 26.99
CA GLN A 289 4.78 -25.27 26.68
C GLN A 289 5.11 -26.03 25.38
N CYS A 290 5.69 -25.35 24.40
CA CYS A 290 6.05 -25.92 23.09
C CYS A 290 7.55 -26.28 23.00
N ASN A 291 8.40 -25.64 23.81
CA ASN A 291 9.84 -25.83 23.82
C ASN A 291 10.33 -26.06 25.26
N PHE A 292 11.16 -27.08 25.44
CA PHE A 292 11.69 -27.50 26.74
C PHE A 292 13.11 -27.01 27.03
N ASP A 293 13.73 -26.29 26.09
CA ASP A 293 15.03 -25.65 26.26
C ASP A 293 14.91 -24.33 27.07
N ASP A 294 16.07 -23.68 27.32
CA ASP A 294 16.17 -22.47 28.15
C ASP A 294 15.16 -21.38 27.77
N THR A 295 14.51 -20.79 28.78
CA THR A 295 13.57 -19.69 28.62
C THR A 295 14.21 -18.52 27.89
N HIS A 296 13.62 -18.11 26.76
CA HIS A 296 14.13 -17.01 25.95
C HIS A 296 12.99 -16.08 25.53
N TYR A 297 13.04 -14.86 26.06
CA TYR A 297 12.12 -13.79 25.71
C TYR A 297 12.75 -12.83 24.70
N GLY A 298 11.92 -12.12 23.97
CA GLY A 298 12.38 -11.11 23.05
C GLY A 298 11.40 -9.98 22.89
N ILE A 299 11.89 -8.79 22.57
CA ILE A 299 11.10 -7.57 22.43
C ILE A 299 11.49 -6.82 21.17
N ARG A 300 10.52 -6.28 20.45
CA ARG A 300 10.69 -5.32 19.35
C ARG A 300 9.55 -4.31 19.38
N ALA A 301 9.77 -3.14 18.83
CA ALA A 301 8.72 -2.15 18.64
C ALA A 301 8.71 -1.70 17.18
N SER A 302 7.53 -1.35 16.69
CA SER A 302 7.43 -0.65 15.41
C SER A 302 7.80 0.82 15.65
N GLY A 303 8.80 1.32 14.92
CA GLY A 303 9.11 2.75 14.91
C GLY A 303 8.00 3.61 14.29
N LYS A 304 7.04 2.96 13.62
CA LYS A 304 5.93 3.56 12.87
C LYS A 304 4.64 3.56 13.69
N SER A 305 4.20 2.40 14.19
CA SER A 305 2.96 2.29 14.98
C SER A 305 3.15 2.53 16.48
N GLY A 306 4.38 2.45 17.00
CA GLY A 306 4.64 2.48 18.44
C GLY A 306 4.25 1.20 19.19
N THR A 307 3.62 0.23 18.52
CA THR A 307 3.24 -1.07 19.10
C THR A 307 4.48 -1.87 19.49
N VAL A 308 4.42 -2.50 20.67
CA VAL A 308 5.49 -3.32 21.24
C VAL A 308 5.13 -4.79 21.15
N TYR A 309 6.00 -5.59 20.54
CA TYR A 309 5.84 -7.03 20.39
C TYR A 309 6.78 -7.78 21.33
N LEU A 310 6.20 -8.67 22.13
CA LEU A 310 6.89 -9.58 23.01
C LEU A 310 6.81 -11.00 22.48
N THR A 311 7.90 -11.74 22.62
CA THR A 311 7.98 -13.15 22.24
C THR A 311 8.37 -13.99 23.44
N ASP A 312 7.69 -15.11 23.61
CA ASP A 312 8.00 -16.17 24.57
C ASP A 312 8.26 -17.47 23.81
N ARG A 313 9.54 -17.79 23.62
CA ARG A 313 9.93 -18.98 22.85
C ARG A 313 9.68 -20.29 23.57
N GLN A 314 9.53 -20.28 24.90
CA GLN A 314 9.27 -21.49 25.67
C GLN A 314 7.83 -21.97 25.42
N TYR A 315 6.91 -21.03 25.23
CA TYR A 315 5.49 -21.30 24.98
C TYR A 315 5.07 -21.03 23.53
N CYS A 316 5.98 -20.59 22.67
CA CYS A 316 5.71 -20.23 21.27
C CYS A 316 4.61 -19.16 21.15
N ILE A 317 4.63 -18.21 22.07
CA ILE A 317 3.64 -17.12 22.13
C ILE A 317 4.31 -15.84 21.65
N SER A 318 3.52 -15.03 20.97
CA SER A 318 3.80 -13.61 20.80
C SER A 318 2.68 -12.79 21.44
N THR A 319 2.97 -11.55 21.83
CA THR A 319 1.98 -10.64 22.39
C THR A 319 2.26 -9.23 21.87
N ALA A 320 1.26 -8.59 21.28
CA ALA A 320 1.31 -7.19 20.89
C ALA A 320 0.78 -6.32 22.04
N LEU A 321 1.47 -5.23 22.32
CA LEU A 321 1.18 -4.31 23.41
C LEU A 321 1.17 -2.86 22.94
N ASP A 322 0.27 -2.07 23.50
CA ASP A 322 0.25 -0.62 23.34
C ASP A 322 1.09 0.03 24.45
N ALA A 323 1.80 1.11 24.09
CA ALA A 323 2.59 1.91 25.02
C ALA A 323 1.77 3.08 25.55
N ASN A 324 1.24 2.97 26.77
CA ASN A 324 0.34 3.97 27.33
C ASN A 324 1.11 5.10 28.03
N ALA A 325 0.70 6.34 27.75
CA ALA A 325 1.24 7.54 28.38
C ALA A 325 0.29 8.07 29.46
N ASN A 326 0.84 8.68 30.53
CA ASN A 326 0.07 9.61 31.34
C ASN A 326 -0.07 10.98 30.65
N ASN A 327 -0.90 11.86 31.20
CA ASN A 327 -1.12 13.23 30.72
C ASN A 327 0.13 14.15 30.77
N SER A 328 1.29 13.63 31.19
CA SER A 328 2.58 14.32 31.17
C SER A 328 3.52 13.75 30.09
N GLY A 329 3.04 12.81 29.27
CA GLY A 329 3.82 12.14 28.23
C GLY A 329 4.78 11.09 28.78
N GLU A 330 4.61 10.65 30.04
CA GLU A 330 5.44 9.60 30.63
C GLU A 330 4.81 8.23 30.42
N LEU A 331 5.62 7.24 30.04
CA LEU A 331 5.18 5.86 29.87
C LEU A 331 4.76 5.28 31.23
N THR A 332 3.52 4.83 31.35
CA THR A 332 3.01 4.25 32.61
C THR A 332 3.05 2.74 32.64
N ASP A 333 2.60 2.11 31.55
CA ASP A 333 2.52 0.67 31.41
C ASP A 333 2.49 0.29 29.93
N LEU A 334 2.67 -1.01 29.69
CA LEU A 334 2.27 -1.61 28.42
C LEU A 334 1.01 -2.42 28.68
N SER A 335 -0.04 -2.18 27.90
CA SER A 335 -1.26 -3.01 27.94
C SER A 335 -1.30 -3.90 26.72
N VAL A 336 -1.92 -5.08 26.84
CA VAL A 336 -2.25 -5.88 25.65
C VAL A 336 -3.01 -5.00 24.69
N ALA A 337 -2.55 -4.91 23.45
CA ALA A 337 -3.11 -3.99 22.49
C ALA A 337 -4.61 -4.32 22.32
N THR A 338 -5.48 -3.38 22.70
CA THR A 338 -6.94 -3.56 22.68
C THR A 338 -7.57 -3.03 21.41
N GLU A 339 -6.79 -2.51 20.47
CA GLU A 339 -7.23 -2.14 19.13
C GLU A 339 -7.50 -3.39 18.27
N ASN A 340 -8.48 -4.17 18.69
CA ASN A 340 -9.75 -4.24 18.00
C ASN A 340 -10.73 -5.02 18.88
N VAL A 341 -11.99 -4.57 18.89
CA VAL A 341 -13.19 -5.19 19.46
C VAL A 341 -13.69 -4.50 20.73
N GLY A 342 -14.69 -3.65 20.53
CA GLY A 342 -15.81 -3.58 21.44
C GLY A 342 -16.39 -4.98 21.65
N MET A 343 -16.07 -5.62 22.78
CA MET A 343 -16.85 -6.72 23.33
C MET A 343 -17.01 -6.59 24.85
N PRO A 344 -18.09 -7.18 25.41
CA PRO A 344 -18.41 -7.08 26.82
C PRO A 344 -17.34 -7.76 27.71
N PRO A 345 -17.33 -7.48 29.03
CA PRO A 345 -16.23 -7.77 29.97
C PRO A 345 -16.06 -9.27 30.34
N THR A 346 -16.28 -10.19 29.40
CA THR A 346 -16.12 -11.64 29.64
C THR A 346 -15.25 -12.37 28.59
N ALA A 347 -14.64 -11.67 27.63
CA ALA A 347 -13.66 -12.28 26.73
C ALA A 347 -12.27 -12.28 27.36
N SER A 348 -11.59 -13.43 27.30
CA SER A 348 -10.27 -13.66 27.89
C SER A 348 -9.18 -12.88 27.12
N PRO A 349 -8.06 -12.50 27.76
CA PRO A 349 -6.97 -11.76 27.11
C PRO A 349 -6.47 -12.48 25.85
N LEU A 350 -6.13 -11.71 24.81
CA LEU A 350 -5.53 -12.21 23.57
C LEU A 350 -4.21 -12.93 23.89
N ILE A 351 -4.28 -14.25 23.91
CA ILE A 351 -3.15 -15.16 24.08
C ILE A 351 -3.02 -15.90 22.76
N LEU A 352 -1.99 -15.57 21.98
CA LEU A 352 -1.62 -16.33 20.79
C LEU A 352 -1.06 -17.68 21.23
N SER A 353 -1.94 -18.65 21.48
CA SER A 353 -1.60 -20.06 21.59
C SER A 353 -1.59 -20.64 20.18
N THR A 354 -0.53 -21.36 19.81
CA THR A 354 -0.46 -22.14 18.55
C THR A 354 -1.38 -23.36 18.54
N ASP A 355 -2.41 -23.39 19.40
CA ASP A 355 -3.37 -24.48 19.41
C ASP A 355 -4.38 -24.29 18.28
N ILE A 356 -4.37 -25.27 17.39
CA ILE A 356 -5.10 -25.34 16.13
C ILE A 356 -6.60 -25.42 16.47
N GLY A 357 -7.29 -24.28 16.57
CA GLY A 357 -8.64 -24.25 17.11
C GLY A 357 -9.46 -22.99 16.87
N GLY A 358 -9.64 -22.62 15.60
CA GLY A 358 -10.78 -21.85 15.08
C GLY A 358 -11.39 -20.75 15.95
N GLY A 359 -10.84 -19.53 15.87
CA GLY A 359 -11.47 -18.29 16.34
C GLY A 359 -10.71 -17.09 15.75
N MET A 360 -11.29 -16.44 14.75
CA MET A 360 -10.69 -15.42 13.87
C MET A 360 -11.04 -13.99 14.33
N HIS A 361 -10.09 -13.05 14.27
CA HIS A 361 -10.31 -11.62 14.55
C HIS A 361 -9.49 -10.74 13.57
N ALA A 362 -10.15 -10.11 12.59
CA ALA A 362 -9.53 -9.22 11.60
C ALA A 362 -9.45 -7.76 12.10
N PRO A 363 -8.53 -6.92 11.60
CA PRO A 363 -8.52 -5.48 11.88
C PRO A 363 -9.80 -4.80 11.38
N ILE A 364 -10.35 -3.86 12.16
CA ILE A 364 -11.66 -3.21 11.90
C ILE A 364 -11.47 -1.82 11.25
N GLY A 365 -10.33 -1.54 10.62
CA GLY A 365 -10.05 -0.24 10.01
C GLY A 365 -8.93 -0.25 8.95
N PRO A 366 -8.68 0.91 8.30
CA PRO A 366 -7.72 1.01 7.22
C PRO A 366 -6.29 0.68 7.65
N THR A 367 -5.59 -0.13 6.87
CA THR A 367 -4.17 -0.45 7.08
C THR A 367 -3.35 -0.05 5.84
N VAL A 368 -2.05 0.22 5.98
CA VAL A 368 -1.20 0.64 4.86
C VAL A 368 0.09 -0.15 4.76
N SER A 369 0.35 -0.70 3.57
CA SER A 369 1.58 -1.41 3.29
C SER A 369 2.80 -0.50 3.27
N PRO A 370 3.99 -1.03 3.57
CA PRO A 370 5.23 -0.36 3.23
C PRO A 370 5.23 0.09 1.76
N GLY A 371 5.73 1.30 1.54
CA GLY A 371 5.88 1.85 0.20
C GLY A 371 6.85 1.02 -0.63
N ILE A 372 6.42 0.60 -1.82
CA ILE A 372 7.21 -0.12 -2.81
C ILE A 372 7.77 0.90 -3.81
N ASN A 373 9.09 0.90 -4.03
CA ASN A 373 9.67 1.74 -5.07
C ASN A 373 9.57 1.05 -6.43
N VAL A 374 8.94 1.73 -7.38
CA VAL A 374 8.73 1.33 -8.77
C VAL A 374 9.47 2.34 -9.65
N ASP A 375 10.26 1.83 -10.58
CA ASP A 375 10.83 2.65 -11.65
C ASP A 375 9.98 2.51 -12.91
N LEU A 376 9.27 3.60 -13.23
CA LEU A 376 8.29 3.68 -14.31
C LEU A 376 8.89 3.53 -15.71
N ASP A 377 10.21 3.67 -15.87
CA ASP A 377 10.86 3.43 -17.17
C ASP A 377 10.84 1.95 -17.56
N TYR A 378 10.74 1.04 -16.58
CA TYR A 378 10.57 -0.39 -16.86
C TYR A 378 9.13 -0.75 -17.26
N SER A 379 8.17 0.13 -16.97
CA SER A 379 6.74 -0.07 -17.23
C SER A 379 6.32 0.20 -18.69
N VAL A 380 7.27 0.51 -19.57
CA VAL A 380 7.03 0.68 -21.02
C VAL A 380 6.47 -0.60 -21.65
N VAL A 381 6.94 -1.76 -21.21
CA VAL A 381 6.44 -3.07 -21.68
C VAL A 381 5.48 -3.65 -20.65
N ASN A 382 5.97 -3.88 -19.42
CA ASN A 382 5.21 -4.43 -18.31
C ASN A 382 6.02 -4.19 -17.02
N CYS A 383 5.38 -3.67 -15.97
CA CYS A 383 5.90 -3.75 -14.61
C CYS A 383 4.87 -4.40 -13.69
N VAL A 384 5.33 -5.31 -12.86
CA VAL A 384 4.52 -5.91 -11.80
C VAL A 384 4.61 -5.00 -10.58
N LEU A 385 3.45 -4.57 -10.08
CA LEU A 385 3.33 -3.77 -8.87
C LEU A 385 3.23 -4.66 -7.62
N ILE A 386 2.37 -5.69 -7.67
CA ILE A 386 2.15 -6.66 -6.59
C ILE A 386 1.96 -8.06 -7.19
N VAL A 387 2.44 -9.07 -6.47
CA VAL A 387 2.17 -10.49 -6.72
C VAL A 387 1.29 -11.07 -5.60
N ASP A 388 0.52 -12.10 -5.92
CA ASP A 388 -0.25 -12.87 -4.95
C ASP A 388 0.65 -13.82 -4.13
N GLU A 389 0.06 -14.53 -3.16
CA GLU A 389 0.77 -15.50 -2.31
C GLU A 389 1.37 -16.68 -3.09
N GLN A 390 0.86 -16.96 -4.28
CA GLN A 390 1.33 -18.03 -5.16
C GLN A 390 2.37 -17.53 -6.18
N GLY A 391 2.74 -16.25 -6.12
CA GLY A 391 3.70 -15.60 -7.00
C GLY A 391 3.15 -15.21 -8.37
N ASN A 392 1.83 -15.26 -8.57
CA ASN A 392 1.20 -14.74 -9.79
C ASN A 392 1.06 -13.22 -9.70
N GLN A 393 0.99 -12.55 -10.84
CA GLN A 393 0.87 -11.10 -10.90
C GLN A 393 -0.54 -10.67 -10.49
N ALA A 394 -0.65 -9.85 -9.45
CA ALA A 394 -1.93 -9.37 -8.92
C ALA A 394 -2.22 -7.91 -9.33
N ALA A 395 -1.18 -7.09 -9.53
CA ALA A 395 -1.32 -5.75 -10.06
C ALA A 395 -0.15 -5.42 -11.00
N GLU A 396 -0.43 -4.78 -12.15
CA GLU A 396 0.57 -4.47 -13.18
C GLU A 396 0.30 -3.15 -13.90
N LEU A 397 1.35 -2.53 -14.43
CA LEU A 397 1.29 -1.43 -15.40
C LEU A 397 1.97 -1.77 -16.71
N ASN A 398 1.36 -1.33 -17.79
CA ASN A 398 1.81 -1.56 -19.15
C ASN A 398 1.75 -0.26 -19.95
N ASN A 399 2.61 -0.15 -20.97
CA ASN A 399 2.64 0.97 -21.91
C ASN A 399 2.84 2.35 -21.25
N VAL A 400 3.52 2.40 -20.09
CA VAL A 400 3.85 3.68 -19.48
C VAL A 400 4.82 4.45 -20.37
N THR A 401 4.51 5.70 -20.62
CA THR A 401 5.36 6.59 -21.42
C THR A 401 5.53 7.89 -20.66
N LEU A 402 6.78 8.20 -20.32
CA LEU A 402 7.13 9.43 -19.61
C LEU A 402 7.57 10.52 -20.59
N ALA A 403 7.28 11.76 -20.22
CA ALA A 403 7.79 12.96 -20.85
C ALA A 403 8.96 13.58 -20.05
N SER A 404 9.18 13.10 -18.83
CA SER A 404 10.28 13.46 -17.93
C SER A 404 11.46 12.48 -18.05
N ALA A 405 12.64 12.90 -17.58
CA ALA A 405 13.78 12.01 -17.33
C ALA A 405 13.73 11.38 -15.92
N LYS A 406 12.75 11.77 -15.11
CA LYS A 406 12.43 11.21 -13.79
C LYS A 406 11.40 10.12 -13.95
N SER A 407 11.54 9.04 -13.18
CA SER A 407 10.71 7.83 -13.31
C SER A 407 10.36 7.16 -11.98
N GLY A 408 10.83 7.68 -10.83
CA GLY A 408 10.54 7.08 -9.53
C GLY A 408 9.06 7.17 -9.13
N LEU A 409 8.55 6.11 -8.51
CA LEU A 409 7.23 6.04 -7.89
C LEU A 409 7.33 5.23 -6.59
N THR A 410 6.87 5.77 -5.47
CA THR A 410 6.68 5.00 -4.23
C THR A 410 5.21 4.63 -4.09
N LEU A 411 4.89 3.34 -4.02
CA LEU A 411 3.54 2.78 -4.05
C LEU A 411 3.16 2.15 -2.72
N PHE A 412 2.10 2.63 -2.10
CA PHE A 412 1.48 2.09 -0.90
C PHE A 412 0.20 1.34 -1.27
N GLN A 413 -0.07 0.21 -0.63
CA GLN A 413 -1.37 -0.47 -0.69
C GLN A 413 -2.13 -0.17 0.60
N VAL A 414 -3.22 0.56 0.49
CA VAL A 414 -4.15 0.82 1.59
C VAL A 414 -5.27 -0.21 1.53
N LYS A 415 -5.55 -0.83 2.66
CA LYS A 415 -6.55 -1.88 2.78
C LYS A 415 -7.63 -1.49 3.77
N ASN A 416 -8.79 -2.14 3.71
CA ASN A 416 -9.90 -1.99 4.64
C ASN A 416 -10.44 -0.55 4.79
N ILE A 417 -10.57 0.19 3.70
CA ILE A 417 -11.15 1.55 3.73
C ILE A 417 -12.68 1.44 3.83
N PRO A 418 -13.29 1.90 4.95
CA PRO A 418 -14.75 1.86 5.08
C PRO A 418 -15.41 2.96 4.24
N ASP A 419 -16.49 2.62 3.55
CA ASP A 419 -17.33 3.61 2.89
C ASP A 419 -18.31 4.23 3.91
N CYS A 420 -17.90 5.34 4.54
CA CYS A 420 -18.66 6.00 5.61
C CYS A 420 -20.08 6.44 5.23
N ARG A 421 -20.40 6.47 3.93
CA ARG A 421 -21.78 6.75 3.47
C ARG A 421 -22.69 5.56 3.78
N TYR A 422 -22.18 4.33 3.64
CA TYR A 422 -22.94 3.09 3.77
C TYR A 422 -22.62 2.31 5.06
N ASP A 423 -21.43 2.52 5.64
CA ASP A 423 -21.03 2.01 6.95
C ASP A 423 -20.54 3.16 7.87
N PRO A 424 -21.44 4.02 8.35
CA PRO A 424 -21.08 5.14 9.19
C PRO A 424 -20.56 4.73 10.57
N GLN A 425 -20.94 3.54 11.07
CA GLN A 425 -20.54 3.12 12.41
C GLN A 425 -19.05 2.80 12.47
N THR A 426 -18.53 2.04 11.50
CA THR A 426 -17.09 1.75 11.41
C THR A 426 -16.26 3.03 11.30
N CYS A 427 -16.76 4.06 10.61
CA CYS A 427 -16.07 5.35 10.52
C CYS A 427 -16.12 6.18 11.81
N ILE A 428 -17.21 6.09 12.58
CA ILE A 428 -17.29 6.71 13.92
C ILE A 428 -16.30 6.03 14.86
N ASP A 429 -16.19 4.70 14.78
CA ASP A 429 -15.28 3.93 15.62
C ASP A 429 -13.80 4.16 15.23
N LEU A 430 -13.53 4.48 13.96
CA LEU A 430 -12.20 4.74 13.43
C LEU A 430 -11.68 6.17 13.68
N LEU A 431 -12.57 7.17 13.66
CA LEU A 431 -12.18 8.58 13.65
C LEU A 431 -12.38 9.21 15.03
N ASP A 432 -11.27 9.41 15.76
CA ASP A 432 -11.25 9.92 17.13
C ASP A 432 -12.00 11.25 17.35
N ASP A 433 -12.15 12.06 16.29
CA ASP A 433 -12.81 13.36 16.34
C ASP A 433 -14.31 13.33 15.99
N ILE A 434 -14.90 12.14 15.88
CA ILE A 434 -16.28 11.88 15.46
C ILE A 434 -16.95 10.91 16.45
N SER A 435 -18.11 11.29 16.96
CA SER A 435 -18.89 10.51 17.93
C SER A 435 -20.30 10.16 17.45
N THR A 436 -20.74 10.77 16.33
CA THR A 436 -22.08 10.59 15.77
C THR A 436 -22.06 10.61 14.24
N ALA A 437 -23.04 9.96 13.61
CA ALA A 437 -23.16 9.96 12.15
C ALA A 437 -23.36 11.37 11.55
N SER A 438 -24.00 12.29 12.29
CA SER A 438 -24.12 13.69 11.86
C SER A 438 -22.78 14.44 11.82
N GLU A 439 -21.80 14.01 12.61
CA GLU A 439 -20.47 14.61 12.63
C GLU A 439 -19.63 14.20 11.42
N LEU A 440 -19.93 13.07 10.77
CA LEU A 440 -19.30 12.70 9.49
C LEU A 440 -19.49 13.79 8.42
N ILE A 441 -20.65 14.48 8.43
CA ILE A 441 -20.93 15.61 7.53
C ILE A 441 -20.21 16.87 8.02
N SER A 442 -20.41 17.25 9.29
CA SER A 442 -19.89 18.51 9.81
C SER A 442 -18.36 18.56 9.87
N LYS A 443 -17.70 17.39 9.94
CA LYS A 443 -16.24 17.23 9.87
C LYS A 443 -15.70 16.95 8.47
N GLY A 444 -16.55 16.92 7.45
CA GLY A 444 -16.13 16.80 6.05
C GLY A 444 -15.61 15.42 5.64
N VAL A 445 -16.02 14.35 6.34
CA VAL A 445 -15.77 12.96 5.92
C VAL A 445 -16.71 12.59 4.77
N ILE A 446 -17.95 13.06 4.84
CA ILE A 446 -18.94 12.97 3.77
C ILE A 446 -19.48 14.36 3.46
N THR A 447 -19.77 14.62 2.18
CA THR A 447 -20.53 15.80 1.78
C THR A 447 -21.92 15.37 1.37
N ASP A 448 -22.93 15.94 2.03
CA ASP A 448 -24.34 15.62 1.84
C ASP A 448 -25.07 16.77 1.11
N PRO A 449 -25.29 16.65 -0.20
CA PRO A 449 -26.11 17.62 -0.91
C PRO A 449 -27.60 17.50 -0.59
N ASP A 450 -28.11 16.34 -0.12
CA ASP A 450 -29.55 16.03 -0.13
C ASP A 450 -30.05 15.16 1.05
N SER A 451 -29.81 15.61 2.29
CA SER A 451 -30.55 15.23 3.51
C SER A 451 -30.55 13.73 3.88
N GLY A 452 -29.36 13.12 3.93
CA GLY A 452 -29.15 11.83 4.58
C GLY A 452 -29.28 10.60 3.67
N ASN A 453 -29.27 10.77 2.35
CA ASN A 453 -29.21 9.67 1.39
C ASN A 453 -27.74 9.33 1.02
N PRO A 454 -27.20 8.16 1.41
CA PRO A 454 -25.84 7.72 1.04
C PRO A 454 -25.56 7.74 -0.46
N ALA A 455 -26.57 7.46 -1.28
CA ALA A 455 -26.44 7.45 -2.74
C ALA A 455 -26.34 8.85 -3.36
N ALA A 456 -26.62 9.92 -2.59
CA ALA A 456 -26.39 11.30 -3.02
C ALA A 456 -25.05 11.86 -2.52
N GLN A 457 -24.40 11.17 -1.57
CA GLN A 457 -23.24 11.67 -0.84
C GLN A 457 -21.91 11.38 -1.55
N LEU A 458 -20.94 12.27 -1.33
CA LEU A 458 -19.54 12.07 -1.70
C LEU A 458 -18.73 11.70 -0.45
N LEU A 459 -17.74 10.81 -0.61
CA LEU A 459 -16.86 10.36 0.46
C LEU A 459 -15.48 11.01 0.31
N ASN A 460 -14.97 11.63 1.37
CA ASN A 460 -13.62 12.19 1.41
C ASN A 460 -12.61 11.11 1.80
N LEU A 461 -11.85 10.62 0.81
CA LEU A 461 -10.84 9.60 1.03
C LEU A 461 -9.69 10.12 1.90
N THR A 462 -9.36 11.41 1.82
CA THR A 462 -8.22 11.99 2.56
C THR A 462 -8.36 11.82 4.06
N ARG A 463 -9.58 11.87 4.59
CA ARG A 463 -9.88 11.67 6.02
C ARG A 463 -9.74 10.21 6.48
N LEU A 464 -9.73 9.27 5.54
CA LEU A 464 -9.69 7.83 5.79
C LEU A 464 -8.32 7.21 5.45
N LEU A 465 -7.42 8.02 4.90
CA LEU A 465 -6.05 7.58 4.65
C LEU A 465 -5.30 7.44 5.98
N PRO A 466 -4.54 6.36 6.16
CA PRO A 466 -3.66 6.22 7.32
C PRO A 466 -2.67 7.38 7.43
N LYS A 467 -2.28 7.72 8.67
CA LYS A 467 -1.39 8.86 8.96
C LYS A 467 -0.11 8.80 8.15
N GLU A 468 0.34 7.60 7.80
CA GLU A 468 1.63 7.38 7.16
C GLU A 468 1.62 7.75 5.67
N ILE A 469 0.44 7.94 5.09
CA ILE A 469 0.28 8.60 3.80
C ILE A 469 0.09 10.10 4.00
N THR A 470 -0.74 10.53 4.95
CA THR A 470 -1.04 11.96 5.13
C THR A 470 0.18 12.77 5.58
N ASP A 471 1.05 12.17 6.40
CA ASP A 471 2.25 12.81 6.97
C ASP A 471 3.31 13.12 5.90
N LEU A 472 3.34 12.35 4.80
CA LEU A 472 4.20 12.61 3.64
C LEU A 472 3.94 13.99 3.01
N PHE A 473 2.75 14.56 3.22
CA PHE A 473 2.31 15.81 2.60
C PHE A 473 2.24 16.98 3.58
N VAL A 474 2.54 16.80 4.87
CA VAL A 474 2.47 17.88 5.89
C VAL A 474 3.36 19.06 5.51
N MET A 475 4.57 18.81 5.01
CA MET A 475 5.48 19.86 4.55
C MET A 475 4.98 20.60 3.29
N SER A 476 4.08 19.98 2.53
CA SER A 476 3.47 20.53 1.31
C SER A 476 2.13 21.23 1.58
N GLY A 477 1.73 21.36 2.85
CA GLY A 477 0.44 21.95 3.25
C GLY A 477 -0.70 20.95 3.43
N GLY A 478 -0.40 19.65 3.40
CA GLY A 478 -1.35 18.55 3.52
C GLY A 478 -1.87 18.03 2.17
N LEU A 479 -2.60 16.91 2.21
CA LEU A 479 -3.35 16.42 1.07
C LEU A 479 -4.62 17.28 0.85
N PRO A 480 -5.02 17.54 -0.40
CA PRO A 480 -6.34 18.11 -0.66
C PRO A 480 -7.44 17.10 -0.31
N ASP A 481 -8.68 17.59 -0.17
CA ASP A 481 -9.84 16.70 -0.06
C ASP A 481 -10.05 15.95 -1.38
N MET A 482 -9.88 14.63 -1.34
CA MET A 482 -10.03 13.74 -2.49
C MET A 482 -11.35 12.98 -2.38
N TRP A 483 -12.25 13.22 -3.33
CA TRP A 483 -13.63 12.76 -3.23
C TRP A 483 -13.89 11.53 -4.07
N LEU A 484 -14.36 10.45 -3.46
CA LEU A 484 -15.00 9.34 -4.16
C LEU A 484 -16.46 9.75 -4.45
N PRO A 485 -16.89 9.72 -5.73
CA PRO A 485 -18.19 10.23 -6.10
C PRO A 485 -19.29 9.19 -5.79
N ARG A 486 -20.54 9.62 -5.92
CA ARG A 486 -21.74 8.82 -5.58
C ARG A 486 -22.01 7.61 -6.46
N GLN A 487 -21.45 7.57 -7.67
CA GLN A 487 -21.69 6.52 -8.66
C GLN A 487 -21.07 5.17 -8.27
N TYR A 488 -20.11 5.16 -7.34
CA TYR A 488 -19.44 3.94 -6.88
C TYR A 488 -19.36 3.92 -5.36
N ARG A 489 -19.33 2.72 -4.79
CA ARG A 489 -19.23 2.48 -3.34
C ARG A 489 -18.41 1.23 -3.04
N GLY A 490 -18.03 1.05 -1.78
CA GLY A 490 -17.50 -0.24 -1.30
C GLY A 490 -18.48 -1.37 -1.58
N GLN A 491 -17.99 -2.60 -1.79
CA GLN A 491 -18.87 -3.71 -2.18
C GLN A 491 -19.83 -4.07 -1.06
N LYS A 492 -21.09 -4.37 -1.37
CA LYS A 492 -22.05 -4.73 -0.31
C LYS A 492 -21.67 -6.02 0.40
N ASP A 493 -21.18 -7.00 -0.38
CA ASP A 493 -20.89 -8.35 0.12
C ASP A 493 -19.66 -8.41 1.04
N ASN A 494 -18.79 -7.40 1.01
CA ASN A 494 -17.65 -7.27 1.91
C ASN A 494 -17.88 -6.27 3.06
N GLY A 495 -19.12 -5.79 3.24
CA GLY A 495 -19.46 -4.85 4.31
C GLY A 495 -19.24 -3.38 3.97
N PHE A 496 -19.27 -3.01 2.68
CA PHE A 496 -18.99 -1.65 2.18
C PHE A 496 -17.56 -1.18 2.44
N VAL A 497 -16.63 -2.11 2.36
CA VAL A 497 -15.20 -1.86 2.47
C VAL A 497 -14.58 -1.88 1.08
N PHE A 498 -13.54 -1.09 0.87
CA PHE A 498 -12.78 -1.12 -0.37
C PHE A 498 -11.29 -0.88 -0.08
N GLU A 499 -10.49 -1.05 -1.11
CA GLU A 499 -9.04 -1.01 -1.01
C GLU A 499 -8.51 0.11 -1.92
N ALA A 500 -7.27 0.53 -1.75
CA ALA A 500 -6.66 1.48 -2.66
C ALA A 500 -5.16 1.26 -2.83
N PHE A 501 -4.65 1.58 -4.01
CA PHE A 501 -3.23 1.93 -4.13
C PHE A 501 -3.07 3.43 -3.96
N PHE A 502 -2.05 3.88 -3.25
CA PHE A 502 -1.66 5.27 -3.18
C PHE A 502 -0.21 5.37 -3.65
N GLY A 503 0.08 6.12 -4.71
CA GLY A 503 1.47 6.27 -5.13
C GLY A 503 1.95 7.70 -5.22
N VAL A 504 3.14 7.93 -4.69
CA VAL A 504 3.86 9.22 -4.67
C VAL A 504 4.96 9.17 -5.72
N THR A 505 4.80 9.94 -6.79
CA THR A 505 5.83 10.05 -7.82
C THR A 505 7.02 10.88 -7.35
N GLU A 506 8.23 10.56 -7.80
CA GLU A 506 9.39 11.45 -7.70
C GLU A 506 9.03 12.82 -8.28
N ASP A 507 9.52 13.89 -7.64
CA ASP A 507 9.30 15.24 -8.11
C ASP A 507 9.80 15.42 -9.56
N GLY A 508 8.96 16.01 -10.41
CA GLY A 508 9.22 16.19 -11.83
C GLY A 508 8.90 15.00 -12.75
N VAL A 509 8.29 13.91 -12.25
CA VAL A 509 7.71 12.86 -13.11
C VAL A 509 6.51 13.40 -13.88
N ILE A 510 6.50 13.22 -15.21
CA ILE A 510 5.44 13.66 -16.12
C ILE A 510 5.10 12.52 -17.09
N PHE A 511 3.82 12.18 -17.20
CA PHE A 511 3.30 11.18 -18.14
C PHE A 511 2.97 11.83 -19.49
N ARG A 512 3.18 11.10 -20.61
CA ARG A 512 3.01 11.64 -21.97
C ARG A 512 1.72 11.17 -22.67
N ASP A 513 1.12 10.06 -22.25
CA ASP A 513 -0.09 9.51 -22.87
C ASP A 513 -0.84 8.62 -21.86
N THR A 514 -1.75 7.76 -22.32
CA THR A 514 -2.39 6.74 -21.49
C THR A 514 -1.50 5.52 -21.27
N PHE A 515 -1.51 4.97 -20.06
CA PHE A 515 -0.99 3.64 -19.74
C PHE A 515 -2.13 2.69 -19.39
N GLU A 516 -1.86 1.39 -19.39
CA GLU A 516 -2.82 0.35 -19.05
C GLU A 516 -2.48 -0.27 -17.69
N GLY A 517 -3.47 -0.36 -16.81
CA GLY A 517 -3.37 -1.09 -15.55
C GLY A 517 -4.10 -2.42 -15.63
N VAL A 518 -3.61 -3.42 -14.93
CA VAL A 518 -4.26 -4.73 -14.78
C VAL A 518 -4.29 -5.07 -13.30
N PHE A 519 -5.49 -5.30 -12.76
CA PHE A 519 -5.69 -5.57 -11.34
C PHE A 519 -6.54 -6.83 -11.17
N ASP A 520 -5.96 -7.85 -10.57
CA ASP A 520 -6.68 -9.05 -10.13
C ASP A 520 -7.27 -8.78 -8.74
N VAL A 521 -8.55 -8.40 -8.72
CA VAL A 521 -9.20 -7.95 -7.48
C VAL A 521 -9.36 -9.10 -6.49
N GLN A 522 -9.64 -10.31 -6.99
CA GLN A 522 -9.68 -11.52 -6.16
C GLN A 522 -8.35 -11.78 -5.48
N ALA A 523 -7.23 -11.66 -6.20
CA ALA A 523 -5.91 -11.84 -5.61
C ALA A 523 -5.53 -10.72 -4.62
N LEU A 524 -5.96 -9.48 -4.89
CA LEU A 524 -5.59 -8.32 -4.07
C LEU A 524 -6.43 -8.18 -2.80
N ALA A 525 -7.73 -8.48 -2.88
CA ALA A 525 -8.70 -8.24 -1.81
C ALA A 525 -9.34 -9.52 -1.25
N GLY A 526 -9.07 -10.67 -1.85
CA GLY A 526 -9.61 -11.98 -1.44
C GLY A 526 -11.09 -12.20 -1.82
N SER A 527 -11.73 -11.21 -2.43
CA SER A 527 -13.07 -11.29 -3.01
C SER A 527 -13.15 -10.44 -4.28
N GLU A 528 -13.92 -10.89 -5.26
CA GLU A 528 -14.24 -10.11 -6.46
C GLU A 528 -15.71 -10.29 -6.87
N LEU A 529 -16.25 -9.28 -7.55
CA LEU A 529 -17.53 -9.37 -8.27
C LEU A 529 -17.34 -9.94 -9.68
N GLY A 530 -16.11 -9.89 -10.20
CA GLY A 530 -15.71 -10.27 -11.54
C GLY A 530 -16.16 -9.24 -12.58
N CYS A 531 -16.14 -9.65 -13.86
CA CYS A 531 -16.62 -8.83 -14.97
C CYS A 531 -17.25 -9.71 -16.04
N VAL A 532 -18.58 -9.80 -16.05
CA VAL A 532 -19.32 -10.61 -17.04
C VAL A 532 -19.57 -9.78 -18.31
N THR A 533 -19.02 -10.23 -19.44
CA THR A 533 -19.37 -9.68 -20.76
C THR A 533 -20.70 -10.28 -21.23
N GLY A 534 -21.52 -9.47 -21.91
CA GLY A 534 -22.79 -9.94 -22.46
C GLY A 534 -23.82 -10.36 -21.39
N LEU A 535 -24.29 -9.37 -20.61
CA LEU A 535 -25.25 -9.55 -19.52
C LEU A 535 -26.47 -10.42 -19.92
N PRO A 536 -26.92 -11.34 -19.04
CA PRO A 536 -28.10 -12.17 -19.31
C PRO A 536 -29.36 -11.31 -19.41
N GLN A 537 -30.37 -11.77 -20.16
CA GLN A 537 -31.62 -11.01 -20.36
C GLN A 537 -32.83 -11.81 -19.84
N PRO A 538 -33.58 -11.32 -18.82
CA PRO A 538 -33.35 -10.08 -18.07
C PRO A 538 -32.11 -10.14 -17.17
N SER A 539 -31.44 -9.01 -16.98
CA SER A 539 -30.27 -8.92 -16.09
C SER A 539 -30.76 -8.84 -14.64
N PRO A 540 -30.57 -9.86 -13.79
CA PRO A 540 -30.80 -9.68 -12.36
C PRO A 540 -29.82 -8.64 -11.82
N LEU A 541 -30.20 -7.96 -10.73
CA LEU A 541 -29.33 -6.97 -10.08
C LEU A 541 -27.92 -7.49 -9.80
N SER A 542 -27.80 -8.73 -9.33
CA SER A 542 -26.50 -9.36 -9.08
C SER A 542 -25.62 -9.45 -10.34
N ALA A 543 -26.21 -9.58 -11.52
CA ALA A 543 -25.46 -9.55 -12.79
C ALA A 543 -25.12 -8.12 -13.21
N LEU A 544 -25.97 -7.13 -12.89
CA LEU A 544 -25.66 -5.72 -13.12
C LEU A 544 -24.51 -5.24 -12.22
N LEU A 545 -24.47 -5.71 -10.97
CA LEU A 545 -23.43 -5.39 -10.01
C LEU A 545 -22.16 -6.24 -10.17
N ALA A 546 -22.17 -7.29 -11.01
CA ALA A 546 -21.00 -8.15 -11.30
C ALA A 546 -19.94 -7.40 -12.14
N TRP A 547 -19.31 -6.41 -11.50
CA TRP A 547 -18.27 -5.55 -12.03
C TRP A 547 -17.43 -4.92 -10.91
N ASP A 548 -16.18 -5.34 -10.80
CA ASP A 548 -15.23 -4.66 -9.91
C ASP A 548 -14.81 -3.29 -10.47
N ILE A 549 -15.17 -2.25 -9.74
CA ILE A 549 -14.85 -0.87 -10.09
C ILE A 549 -13.46 -0.49 -9.61
N ILE A 550 -12.71 0.18 -10.49
CA ILE A 550 -11.43 0.81 -10.21
C ILE A 550 -11.50 2.28 -10.59
N GLY A 551 -11.28 3.13 -9.59
CA GLY A 551 -11.25 4.57 -9.72
C GLY A 551 -9.82 5.13 -9.80
N THR A 552 -9.73 6.44 -10.03
CA THR A 552 -8.54 7.22 -9.74
C THR A 552 -8.92 8.62 -9.31
N VAL A 553 -8.39 9.08 -8.18
CA VAL A 553 -8.40 10.50 -7.81
C VAL A 553 -6.96 10.96 -7.64
N SER A 554 -6.69 12.20 -8.01
CA SER A 554 -5.35 12.79 -7.97
C SER A 554 -5.25 13.70 -6.77
N GLU A 555 -4.20 13.59 -5.97
CA GLU A 555 -3.81 14.54 -4.94
C GLU A 555 -3.13 15.78 -5.55
N ARG A 556 -2.52 15.64 -6.74
CA ARG A 556 -1.77 16.72 -7.39
C ARG A 556 -2.65 17.67 -8.18
N VAL A 557 -3.73 17.16 -8.78
CA VAL A 557 -4.51 17.95 -9.73
C VAL A 557 -6.02 17.74 -9.65
N PRO A 558 -6.80 18.79 -9.91
CA PRO A 558 -8.23 18.66 -10.05
C PRO A 558 -8.59 17.86 -11.30
N THR A 559 -9.75 17.20 -11.24
CA THR A 559 -10.17 16.21 -12.24
C THR A 559 -11.29 16.72 -13.15
N PHE A 560 -12.19 17.57 -12.64
CA PHE A 560 -13.18 18.38 -13.37
C PHE A 560 -13.95 19.25 -12.35
N ALA A 561 -14.72 20.27 -12.76
CA ALA A 561 -15.64 20.92 -11.83
C ALA A 561 -16.81 19.99 -11.53
N HIS A 562 -16.99 19.71 -10.25
CA HIS A 562 -18.12 18.91 -9.78
C HIS A 562 -19.30 19.83 -9.43
N PRO A 563 -20.54 19.51 -9.81
CA PRO A 563 -21.70 20.38 -9.56
C PRO A 563 -21.88 20.81 -8.10
N VAL A 564 -21.50 19.94 -7.16
CA VAL A 564 -21.60 20.20 -5.71
C VAL A 564 -20.34 20.86 -5.13
N LEU A 565 -19.15 20.50 -5.64
CA LEU A 565 -17.87 20.93 -5.03
C LEU A 565 -17.29 22.17 -5.72
N GLY A 566 -17.79 22.53 -6.90
CA GLY A 566 -17.30 23.63 -7.72
C GLY A 566 -16.06 23.27 -8.55
N ALA A 567 -15.45 24.31 -9.14
CA ALA A 567 -14.24 24.20 -9.93
C ALA A 567 -13.02 23.87 -9.05
N GLY A 568 -12.08 23.09 -9.59
CA GLY A 568 -10.86 22.70 -8.86
C GLY A 568 -11.05 21.51 -7.92
N ALA A 569 -12.15 20.77 -8.02
CA ALA A 569 -12.38 19.59 -7.19
C ALA A 569 -11.50 18.40 -7.61
N HIS A 570 -10.99 17.67 -6.61
CA HIS A 570 -10.27 16.41 -6.77
C HIS A 570 -11.28 15.26 -6.62
N VAL A 571 -11.75 14.71 -7.74
CA VAL A 571 -12.85 13.73 -7.74
C VAL A 571 -12.44 12.48 -8.47
N ALA A 572 -12.76 11.32 -7.89
CA ALA A 572 -12.40 10.06 -8.49
C ALA A 572 -13.13 9.84 -9.82
N THR A 573 -12.39 9.33 -10.79
CA THR A 573 -12.91 8.97 -12.11
C THR A 573 -12.77 7.48 -12.33
N LEU A 574 -13.75 6.90 -13.02
CA LEU A 574 -13.71 5.50 -13.40
C LEU A 574 -12.59 5.27 -14.43
N THR A 575 -11.84 4.19 -14.23
CA THR A 575 -10.72 3.84 -15.12
C THR A 575 -10.91 2.52 -15.85
N ASN A 576 -11.92 1.71 -15.50
CA ASN A 576 -12.18 0.42 -16.13
C ASN A 576 -12.36 0.55 -17.66
N SER A 577 -11.57 -0.20 -18.41
CA SER A 577 -11.56 -0.20 -19.88
C SER A 577 -11.70 -1.61 -20.49
N GLY A 578 -11.97 -2.63 -19.66
CA GLY A 578 -12.18 -4.01 -20.11
C GLY A 578 -12.59 -4.96 -18.98
N CYS A 579 -12.93 -6.19 -19.36
CA CYS A 579 -13.22 -7.32 -18.48
C CYS A 579 -12.10 -8.38 -18.49
N SER A 580 -11.83 -8.99 -17.34
CA SER A 580 -11.01 -10.20 -17.03
C SER A 580 -10.54 -10.00 -15.58
N SER A 581 -9.26 -9.72 -15.36
CA SER A 581 -8.81 -8.78 -14.33
C SER A 581 -9.31 -7.37 -14.68
N SER A 582 -9.52 -6.51 -13.70
CA SER A 582 -10.04 -5.16 -13.88
C SER A 582 -9.03 -4.30 -14.64
N LYS A 583 -9.11 -4.37 -15.97
CA LYS A 583 -8.26 -3.59 -16.87
C LYS A 583 -8.61 -2.13 -16.76
N SER A 584 -7.62 -1.29 -16.52
CA SER A 584 -7.79 0.14 -16.39
C SER A 584 -6.98 0.94 -17.41
N SER A 585 -7.40 2.17 -17.64
CA SER A 585 -6.70 3.15 -18.46
C SER A 585 -6.37 4.36 -17.58
N GLY A 586 -5.09 4.64 -17.43
CA GLY A 586 -4.58 5.71 -16.55
C GLY A 586 -3.73 6.72 -17.31
N THR A 587 -3.59 7.93 -16.77
CA THR A 587 -2.82 9.03 -17.40
C THR A 587 -1.84 9.69 -16.45
N ARG A 588 -1.97 9.36 -15.17
CA ARG A 588 -1.13 9.76 -14.05
C ARG A 588 -1.30 8.73 -12.93
N TRP A 589 -0.37 8.74 -11.98
CA TRP A 589 -0.46 7.93 -10.77
C TRP A 589 -0.74 8.80 -9.55
N SER A 590 -1.57 8.29 -8.65
CA SER A 590 -1.98 8.89 -7.38
C SER A 590 -2.71 7.79 -6.59
N ILE A 591 -3.90 8.06 -6.06
CA ILE A 591 -4.76 7.06 -5.45
C ILE A 591 -5.64 6.36 -6.51
N LYS A 592 -5.66 5.02 -6.44
CA LYS A 592 -6.45 4.10 -7.26
C LYS A 592 -7.31 3.23 -6.32
N PRO A 593 -8.51 3.68 -5.93
CA PRO A 593 -9.42 2.81 -5.20
C PRO A 593 -9.87 1.64 -6.09
N TYR A 594 -9.95 0.44 -5.51
CA TYR A 594 -10.39 -0.80 -6.14
C TYR A 594 -11.21 -1.64 -5.15
N ASN A 595 -11.74 -2.78 -5.60
CA ASN A 595 -12.69 -3.60 -4.82
C ASN A 595 -13.96 -2.79 -4.47
N MET A 596 -14.49 -2.08 -5.47
CA MET A 596 -15.72 -1.28 -5.37
C MET A 596 -16.80 -1.84 -6.32
N GLU A 597 -18.04 -1.42 -6.13
CA GLU A 597 -19.17 -1.71 -7.00
C GLU A 597 -19.84 -0.43 -7.50
N VAL A 598 -20.62 -0.52 -8.57
CA VAL A 598 -21.51 0.58 -8.98
C VAL A 598 -22.63 0.70 -7.95
N THR A 599 -22.94 1.93 -7.55
CA THR A 599 -24.09 2.16 -6.68
C THR A 599 -25.38 1.74 -7.39
N PRO A 600 -26.18 0.80 -6.84
CA PRO A 600 -27.38 0.28 -7.50
C PRO A 600 -28.50 1.31 -7.66
N CYS A 601 -28.40 2.42 -6.94
CA CYS A 601 -29.25 3.58 -7.10
C CYS A 601 -28.40 4.79 -7.54
N THR A 602 -28.36 5.04 -8.84
CA THR A 602 -27.63 6.19 -9.39
C THR A 602 -28.44 7.48 -9.20
N TYR A 603 -27.98 8.35 -8.30
CA TYR A 603 -28.56 9.68 -8.07
C TYR A 603 -28.11 10.68 -9.15
N ASN A 604 -29.08 11.36 -9.78
CA ASN A 604 -28.82 12.51 -10.63
C ASN A 604 -28.84 13.79 -9.78
N GLY A 605 -27.71 14.50 -9.73
CA GLY A 605 -27.60 15.78 -9.02
C GLY A 605 -27.63 17.01 -9.95
N ASP A 606 -27.89 16.83 -11.25
CA ASP A 606 -28.11 17.94 -12.19
C ASP A 606 -29.62 18.09 -12.48
N PRO A 607 -30.30 19.10 -11.90
CA PRO A 607 -31.70 19.38 -12.17
C PRO A 607 -31.97 19.91 -13.60
N GLY A 608 -30.93 20.08 -14.43
CA GLY A 608 -31.04 20.51 -15.82
C GLY A 608 -31.00 19.39 -16.86
N ASP A 609 -30.76 18.14 -16.45
CA ASP A 609 -30.59 17.01 -17.36
C ASP A 609 -31.89 16.21 -17.57
N VAL A 610 -31.97 15.39 -18.61
CA VAL A 610 -33.21 14.82 -19.18
C VAL A 610 -33.92 13.82 -18.22
N TRP A 611 -33.20 13.33 -17.22
CA TRP A 611 -33.62 12.46 -16.11
C TRP A 611 -33.97 13.24 -14.82
N ASP A 612 -34.86 14.22 -14.92
CA ASP A 612 -35.31 15.01 -13.76
C ASP A 612 -36.52 14.32 -13.10
N GLY A 613 -36.32 13.72 -11.91
CA GLY A 613 -37.40 13.14 -11.06
C GLY A 613 -37.34 11.64 -10.76
N ASP A 614 -36.25 10.93 -11.07
CA ASP A 614 -36.18 9.46 -11.09
C ASP A 614 -35.27 8.86 -9.98
N GLY A 615 -35.88 8.49 -8.86
CA GLY A 615 -35.32 7.53 -7.90
C GLY A 615 -34.97 8.10 -6.53
N PHE A 616 -35.96 8.18 -5.64
CA PHE A 616 -35.70 8.33 -4.20
C PHE A 616 -35.14 7.01 -3.65
N CYS A 617 -33.92 7.03 -3.13
CA CYS A 617 -33.35 5.90 -2.41
C CYS A 617 -33.90 5.89 -0.98
N ILE A 618 -34.68 4.88 -0.60
CA ILE A 618 -35.09 4.71 0.80
C ILE A 618 -33.94 4.02 1.55
N VAL A 619 -33.23 4.78 2.39
CA VAL A 619 -32.16 4.29 3.27
C VAL A 619 -32.71 3.27 4.28
N GLY A 620 -32.05 2.12 4.44
CA GLY A 620 -32.42 1.09 5.43
C GLY A 620 -33.62 0.20 5.06
N GLY A 621 -34.18 0.38 3.86
CA GLY A 621 -35.13 -0.56 3.24
C GLY A 621 -34.43 -1.54 2.29
N ALA A 622 -35.19 -2.46 1.68
CA ALA A 622 -34.68 -3.20 0.53
C ALA A 622 -34.36 -2.18 -0.57
N GLU A 623 -33.07 -1.99 -0.89
CA GLU A 623 -32.63 -1.18 -2.02
C GLU A 623 -33.44 -1.63 -3.26
N SER A 624 -34.38 -0.81 -3.73
CA SER A 624 -35.06 -1.08 -4.99
C SER A 624 -34.10 -0.66 -6.07
N ALA A 625 -33.27 -1.61 -6.50
CA ALA A 625 -32.28 -1.32 -7.52
C ALA A 625 -32.94 -0.77 -8.78
N ASP A 626 -32.30 0.26 -9.31
CA ASP A 626 -32.62 0.80 -10.61
C ASP A 626 -32.19 -0.23 -11.66
N ASP A 627 -33.07 -0.62 -12.59
CA ASP A 627 -32.66 -1.53 -13.67
C ASP A 627 -31.86 -0.81 -14.76
N ALA A 628 -31.77 0.53 -14.70
CA ALA A 628 -31.07 1.41 -15.62
C ALA A 628 -29.68 1.91 -15.14
N VAL A 629 -29.07 1.28 -14.13
CA VAL A 629 -27.77 1.69 -13.52
C VAL A 629 -26.71 2.11 -14.56
N PHE A 630 -26.49 1.30 -15.59
CA PHE A 630 -25.43 1.56 -16.58
C PHE A 630 -25.76 2.68 -17.58
N ALA A 631 -27.04 2.91 -17.84
CA ALA A 631 -27.46 4.01 -18.71
C ALA A 631 -27.19 5.35 -18.02
N LYS A 632 -27.57 5.41 -16.74
CA LYS A 632 -27.34 6.51 -15.82
C LYS A 632 -25.86 6.81 -15.61
N LEU A 633 -25.06 5.76 -15.38
CA LEU A 633 -23.60 5.87 -15.32
C LEU A 633 -23.02 6.43 -16.63
N LEU A 634 -23.47 5.93 -17.79
CA LEU A 634 -22.99 6.39 -19.09
C LEU A 634 -23.28 7.87 -19.35
N LEU A 635 -24.46 8.36 -18.97
CA LEU A 635 -24.82 9.78 -19.06
C LEU A 635 -23.85 10.63 -18.24
N GLY A 636 -23.68 10.31 -16.94
CA GLY A 636 -22.77 11.03 -16.05
C GLY A 636 -21.32 11.03 -16.54
N LEU A 637 -20.80 9.89 -17.00
CA LEU A 637 -19.44 9.83 -17.56
C LEU A 637 -19.28 10.71 -18.81
N PHE A 638 -20.33 10.87 -19.62
CA PHE A 638 -20.29 11.68 -20.82
C PHE A 638 -20.31 13.19 -20.50
N ASP A 639 -20.99 13.59 -19.42
CA ASP A 639 -20.97 14.96 -18.91
C ASP A 639 -19.64 15.27 -18.20
N ASP A 640 -19.10 14.34 -17.41
CA ASP A 640 -17.76 14.48 -16.81
C ASP A 640 -16.68 14.68 -17.88
N PHE A 641 -16.80 14.00 -19.04
CA PHE A 641 -15.92 14.24 -20.18
C PHE A 641 -16.04 15.67 -20.71
N LYS A 642 -17.24 16.25 -20.75
CA LYS A 642 -17.45 17.63 -21.21
C LYS A 642 -16.82 18.63 -20.26
N SER A 643 -17.00 18.45 -18.96
CA SER A 643 -16.38 19.30 -17.94
C SER A 643 -14.86 19.24 -18.03
N ALA A 644 -14.28 18.04 -18.13
CA ALA A 644 -12.84 17.89 -18.31
C ALA A 644 -12.34 18.55 -19.62
N LEU A 645 -13.11 18.48 -20.71
CA LEU A 645 -12.77 19.14 -21.96
C LEU A 645 -12.74 20.67 -21.81
N ASP A 646 -13.83 21.25 -21.30
CA ASP A 646 -14.01 22.70 -21.26
C ASP A 646 -13.11 23.37 -20.22
N GLU A 647 -12.96 22.75 -19.05
CA GLU A 647 -12.38 23.40 -17.87
C GLU A 647 -10.94 23.00 -17.60
N LEU A 648 -10.43 21.94 -18.24
CA LEU A 648 -9.05 21.50 -18.03
C LEU A 648 -8.24 21.52 -19.32
N ALA A 649 -8.79 20.96 -20.41
CA ALA A 649 -8.05 20.85 -21.66
C ALA A 649 -8.15 22.10 -22.54
N CYS A 650 -9.26 22.84 -22.46
CA CYS A 650 -9.53 24.02 -23.29
C CYS A 650 -9.17 25.37 -22.66
N ILE A 651 -8.72 25.37 -21.40
CA ILE A 651 -8.20 26.53 -20.70
C ILE A 651 -6.85 26.20 -20.06
N ASP A 652 -6.12 27.22 -19.60
CA ASP A 652 -4.86 27.05 -18.88
C ASP A 652 -5.12 26.74 -17.39
N ALA A 653 -5.70 25.56 -17.12
CA ALA A 653 -6.05 25.16 -15.77
C ALA A 653 -4.82 24.84 -14.90
N ASP A 654 -3.73 24.40 -15.53
CA ASP A 654 -2.51 23.94 -14.86
C ASP A 654 -1.43 25.04 -14.77
N GLY A 655 -1.73 26.27 -15.21
CA GLY A 655 -0.81 27.42 -15.12
C GLY A 655 0.43 27.30 -16.01
N ALA A 656 0.33 26.59 -17.13
CA ALA A 656 1.37 26.37 -18.13
C ALA A 656 1.59 27.59 -19.05
N GLY A 657 0.73 28.61 -18.97
CA GLY A 657 0.74 29.80 -19.81
C GLY A 657 -0.10 29.67 -21.08
N SER A 658 -0.67 28.49 -21.35
CA SER A 658 -1.61 28.24 -22.45
C SER A 658 -2.40 26.95 -22.24
N ALA A 659 -3.61 26.88 -22.79
CA ALA A 659 -4.41 25.66 -22.79
C ALA A 659 -3.74 24.50 -23.56
N PRO A 660 -3.85 23.24 -23.09
CA PRO A 660 -3.35 22.07 -23.81
C PRO A 660 -3.94 21.93 -25.23
N LEU A 661 -5.22 22.25 -25.41
CA LEU A 661 -5.90 22.24 -26.69
C LEU A 661 -5.97 23.63 -27.32
N SER A 662 -5.73 23.69 -28.64
CA SER A 662 -6.00 24.89 -29.42
C SER A 662 -7.50 25.22 -29.46
N GLY A 663 -7.86 26.50 -29.56
CA GLY A 663 -9.27 26.92 -29.62
C GLY A 663 -10.08 26.31 -30.77
N SER A 664 -9.44 25.97 -31.90
CA SER A 664 -10.08 25.26 -33.01
C SER A 664 -10.33 23.78 -32.69
N ALA A 665 -9.40 23.11 -32.02
CA ALA A 665 -9.58 21.74 -31.52
C ALA A 665 -10.72 21.69 -30.50
N CYS A 666 -10.73 22.63 -29.54
CA CYS A 666 -11.80 22.77 -28.55
C CYS A 666 -13.17 22.94 -29.18
N SER A 667 -13.30 23.88 -30.13
CA SER A 667 -14.56 24.12 -30.84
C SER A 667 -15.05 22.88 -31.59
N THR A 668 -14.14 22.14 -32.21
CA THR A 668 -14.45 20.91 -32.96
C THR A 668 -14.88 19.77 -32.03
N LEU A 669 -14.12 19.53 -30.96
CA LEU A 669 -14.43 18.48 -29.98
C LEU A 669 -15.74 18.77 -29.25
N SER A 670 -15.96 20.03 -28.84
CA SER A 670 -17.20 20.46 -28.20
C SER A 670 -18.42 20.26 -29.12
N ALA A 671 -18.32 20.64 -30.40
CA ALA A 671 -19.41 20.40 -31.36
C ALA A 671 -19.68 18.90 -31.60
N ASN A 672 -18.63 18.08 -31.68
CA ASN A 672 -18.78 16.63 -31.80
C ASN A 672 -19.42 16.02 -30.55
N TRP A 673 -19.04 16.49 -29.37
CA TRP A 673 -19.65 16.07 -28.11
C TRP A 673 -21.14 16.43 -28.08
N THR A 674 -21.53 17.67 -28.43
CA THR A 674 -22.95 18.07 -28.47
C THR A 674 -23.77 17.17 -29.41
N ASN A 675 -23.21 16.86 -30.59
CA ASN A 675 -23.87 15.95 -31.53
C ASN A 675 -23.99 14.53 -30.97
N ALA A 676 -22.99 14.05 -30.24
CA ALA A 676 -23.02 12.75 -29.58
C ALA A 676 -24.00 12.72 -28.39
N LYS A 677 -24.03 13.73 -27.52
CA LYS A 677 -24.98 13.85 -26.40
C LYS A 677 -26.42 13.84 -26.90
N ASP A 678 -26.74 14.58 -27.97
CA ASP A 678 -28.07 14.52 -28.61
C ASP A 678 -28.47 13.10 -29.03
N LYS A 679 -27.52 12.27 -29.48
CA LYS A 679 -27.80 10.86 -29.83
C LYS A 679 -27.87 9.96 -28.61
N LEU A 680 -27.06 10.22 -27.58
CA LEU A 680 -27.11 9.50 -26.31
C LEU A 680 -28.46 9.71 -25.63
N ASP A 681 -28.93 10.95 -25.54
CA ASP A 681 -30.21 11.30 -24.92
C ASP A 681 -31.40 10.68 -25.67
N LYS A 682 -31.31 10.60 -27.00
CA LYS A 682 -32.30 9.89 -27.84
C LYS A 682 -32.23 8.38 -27.71
N CYS A 683 -31.05 7.82 -27.45
CA CYS A 683 -30.89 6.41 -27.14
C CYS A 683 -31.53 6.11 -25.78
N TRP A 684 -31.16 6.87 -24.73
CA TRP A 684 -31.75 6.80 -23.39
C TRP A 684 -33.29 6.88 -23.42
N SER A 685 -33.84 7.89 -24.08
CA SER A 685 -35.29 8.04 -24.19
C SER A 685 -35.96 6.83 -24.85
N ALA A 686 -35.26 6.15 -25.76
CA ALA A 686 -35.77 4.96 -26.43
C ALA A 686 -35.62 3.69 -25.60
N THR A 687 -34.69 3.64 -24.64
CA THR A 687 -34.54 2.49 -23.72
C THR A 687 -35.62 2.43 -22.65
N GLN A 688 -36.38 3.52 -22.46
CA GLN A 688 -37.58 3.56 -21.61
C GLN A 688 -38.83 2.96 -22.26
N GLN A 689 -38.70 2.41 -23.46
CA GLN A 689 -39.81 1.83 -24.22
C GLN A 689 -39.46 0.40 -24.66
N PRO A 690 -40.46 -0.45 -24.96
CA PRO A 690 -40.21 -1.76 -25.55
C PRO A 690 -39.30 -1.66 -26.77
N LYS A 691 -38.36 -2.60 -26.92
CA LYS A 691 -37.34 -2.55 -27.98
C LYS A 691 -38.00 -2.41 -29.35
N GLN A 692 -37.73 -1.29 -30.01
CA GLN A 692 -38.16 -0.97 -31.37
C GLN A 692 -36.94 -0.69 -32.26
N SER A 693 -37.10 -0.86 -33.58
CA SER A 693 -36.02 -0.62 -34.54
C SER A 693 -35.49 0.83 -34.49
N SER A 694 -36.34 1.79 -34.14
CA SER A 694 -35.98 3.19 -33.92
C SER A 694 -35.04 3.39 -32.72
N GLY A 695 -35.25 2.64 -31.63
CA GLY A 695 -34.38 2.70 -30.45
C GLY A 695 -32.99 2.15 -30.74
N SER A 696 -32.89 1.00 -31.39
CA SER A 696 -31.61 0.45 -31.85
C SER A 696 -30.88 1.39 -32.82
N GLN A 697 -31.63 2.09 -33.68
CA GLN A 697 -31.07 3.09 -34.59
C GLN A 697 -30.50 4.30 -33.85
N ASN A 698 -31.16 4.78 -32.78
CA ASN A 698 -30.66 5.89 -31.97
C ASN A 698 -29.35 5.52 -31.25
N CYS A 699 -29.29 4.35 -30.62
CA CYS A 699 -28.08 3.89 -29.95
C CYS A 699 -26.92 3.63 -30.92
N THR A 700 -27.21 3.07 -32.11
CA THR A 700 -26.20 2.93 -33.17
C THR A 700 -25.72 4.30 -33.68
N SER A 701 -26.61 5.30 -33.74
CA SER A 701 -26.25 6.66 -34.14
C SER A 701 -25.31 7.31 -33.12
N PHE A 702 -25.52 7.08 -31.82
CA PHE A 702 -24.60 7.51 -30.78
C PHE A 702 -23.20 6.92 -30.98
N VAL A 703 -23.08 5.59 -31.19
CA VAL A 703 -21.78 4.94 -31.47
C VAL A 703 -21.07 5.56 -32.67
N SER A 704 -21.81 5.92 -33.72
CA SER A 704 -21.20 6.60 -34.88
C SER A 704 -20.64 7.98 -34.52
N GLN A 705 -21.35 8.77 -33.70
CA GLN A 705 -20.88 10.09 -33.28
C GLN A 705 -19.73 9.98 -32.27
N LEU A 706 -19.79 9.04 -31.33
CA LEU A 706 -18.74 8.75 -30.35
C LEU A 706 -17.43 8.35 -31.05
N ASN A 707 -17.49 7.50 -32.08
CA ASN A 707 -16.33 7.16 -32.90
C ASN A 707 -15.76 8.38 -33.64
N GLY A 708 -16.62 9.27 -34.14
CA GLY A 708 -16.19 10.54 -34.73
C GLY A 708 -15.45 11.43 -33.73
N LEU A 709 -15.98 11.58 -32.52
CA LEU A 709 -15.35 12.32 -31.42
C LEU A 709 -13.98 11.71 -31.07
N ARG A 710 -13.92 10.39 -30.89
CA ARG A 710 -12.67 9.67 -30.57
C ARG A 710 -11.62 9.83 -31.67
N ASN A 711 -12.01 9.70 -32.94
CA ASN A 711 -11.08 9.85 -34.06
C ASN A 711 -10.51 11.27 -34.13
N ASN A 712 -11.35 12.29 -33.89
CA ASN A 712 -10.90 13.68 -33.86
C ASN A 712 -10.00 13.97 -32.66
N LEU A 713 -10.27 13.40 -31.47
CA LEU A 713 -9.39 13.53 -30.31
C LEU A 713 -8.05 12.84 -30.55
N ASN A 714 -8.04 11.63 -31.13
CA ASN A 714 -6.81 10.91 -31.44
C ASN A 714 -5.96 11.60 -32.53
N ALA A 715 -6.56 12.47 -33.34
CA ALA A 715 -5.85 13.29 -34.32
C ALA A 715 -5.23 14.56 -33.71
N VAL A 716 -5.55 14.89 -32.46
CA VAL A 716 -4.94 16.02 -31.75
C VAL A 716 -3.48 15.71 -31.45
N PHE A 717 -2.60 16.66 -31.77
CA PHE A 717 -1.19 16.61 -31.40
C PHE A 717 -1.05 16.73 -29.87
N VAL A 718 -0.37 15.77 -29.24
CA VAL A 718 -0.02 15.84 -27.81
C VAL A 718 1.23 16.72 -27.68
N PRO A 719 1.13 17.90 -27.06
CA PRO A 719 2.25 18.82 -26.97
C PRO A 719 3.27 18.33 -25.93
N ALA A 720 4.49 18.86 -26.01
CA ALA A 720 5.55 18.57 -25.06
C ALA A 720 5.18 19.09 -23.64
N PRO A 721 5.78 18.54 -22.57
CA PRO A 721 5.40 18.81 -21.18
C PRO A 721 5.31 20.27 -20.71
N PRO A 722 6.00 21.29 -21.25
CA PRO A 722 5.71 22.66 -20.81
C PRO A 722 4.31 23.16 -21.21
N LEU A 723 3.58 22.47 -22.09
CA LEU A 723 2.26 22.89 -22.60
C LEU A 723 1.11 21.96 -22.17
N ASP A 724 1.41 20.76 -21.69
CA ASP A 724 0.44 19.83 -21.08
C ASP A 724 1.13 19.07 -19.93
N PRO A 725 1.51 19.78 -18.84
CA PRO A 725 2.30 19.21 -17.74
C PRO A 725 1.55 18.09 -17.01
N GLU A 726 0.22 18.07 -17.13
CA GLU A 726 -0.68 17.19 -16.41
C GLU A 726 -1.44 16.25 -17.35
N ASN A 727 -0.95 16.05 -18.58
CA ASN A 727 -1.46 15.05 -19.53
C ASN A 727 -2.99 15.08 -19.72
N ARG A 728 -3.57 16.29 -19.83
CA ARG A 728 -5.01 16.53 -19.97
C ARG A 728 -5.57 15.93 -21.25
N ILE A 729 -4.78 15.91 -22.32
CA ILE A 729 -5.20 15.26 -23.58
C ILE A 729 -5.27 13.74 -23.39
N GLY A 730 -4.30 13.14 -22.69
CA GLY A 730 -4.34 11.73 -22.30
C GLY A 730 -5.57 11.42 -21.46
N GLU A 731 -5.94 12.30 -20.52
CA GLU A 731 -7.14 12.17 -19.67
C GLU A 731 -8.42 12.06 -20.50
N LEU A 732 -8.60 12.94 -21.49
CA LEU A 732 -9.74 12.88 -22.41
C LEU A 732 -9.77 11.57 -23.21
N LYS A 733 -8.62 11.08 -23.68
CA LYS A 733 -8.55 9.79 -24.41
C LYS A 733 -8.95 8.63 -23.51
N SER A 734 -8.45 8.62 -22.27
CA SER A 734 -8.76 7.58 -21.29
C SER A 734 -10.26 7.53 -21.00
N ARG A 735 -10.88 8.70 -20.75
CA ARG A 735 -12.33 8.81 -20.51
C ARG A 735 -13.16 8.28 -21.68
N LEU A 736 -12.81 8.59 -22.94
CA LEU A 736 -13.52 8.04 -24.10
C LEU A 736 -13.36 6.52 -24.22
N LYS A 737 -12.22 5.95 -23.82
CA LYS A 737 -12.01 4.49 -23.77
C LYS A 737 -12.95 3.86 -22.75
N VAL A 738 -13.06 4.43 -21.56
CA VAL A 738 -13.99 4.00 -20.50
C VAL A 738 -15.45 4.11 -20.96
N ILE A 739 -15.86 5.26 -21.51
CA ILE A 739 -17.21 5.49 -22.04
C ILE A 739 -17.58 4.47 -23.11
N THR A 740 -16.66 4.16 -24.02
CA THR A 740 -16.88 3.15 -25.07
C THR A 740 -17.08 1.77 -24.45
N HIS A 741 -16.25 1.40 -23.48
CA HIS A 741 -16.38 0.12 -22.78
C HIS A 741 -17.71 0.00 -22.03
N VAL A 742 -18.09 1.02 -21.26
CA VAL A 742 -19.37 1.04 -20.53
C VAL A 742 -20.55 0.96 -21.50
N HIS A 743 -20.51 1.70 -22.61
CA HIS A 743 -21.56 1.63 -23.62
C HIS A 743 -21.72 0.21 -24.21
N ASP A 744 -20.63 -0.35 -24.74
CA ASP A 744 -20.67 -1.57 -25.54
C ASP A 744 -20.89 -2.82 -24.68
N GLU A 745 -20.24 -2.91 -23.51
CA GLU A 745 -20.20 -4.14 -22.70
C GLU A 745 -21.20 -4.13 -21.54
N ARG A 746 -21.68 -2.96 -21.10
CA ARG A 746 -22.54 -2.84 -19.91
C ARG A 746 -23.90 -2.25 -20.21
N PHE A 747 -23.98 -1.07 -20.82
CA PHE A 747 -25.24 -0.38 -21.09
C PHE A 747 -26.09 -1.08 -22.16
N VAL A 748 -25.58 -1.27 -23.38
CA VAL A 748 -26.39 -1.90 -24.44
C VAL A 748 -26.86 -3.32 -24.04
N PRO A 749 -26.01 -4.16 -23.43
CA PRO A 749 -26.42 -5.46 -22.94
C PRO A 749 -27.39 -5.43 -21.75
N SER A 750 -27.50 -4.33 -20.99
CA SER A 750 -28.43 -4.25 -19.85
C SER A 750 -29.86 -3.92 -20.24
N ILE A 751 -30.10 -3.29 -21.41
CA ILE A 751 -31.43 -2.83 -21.84
C ILE A 751 -32.42 -4.01 -21.91
N PRO A 752 -33.50 -4.03 -21.09
CA PRO A 752 -34.51 -5.08 -21.12
C PRO A 752 -35.33 -5.08 -22.41
N ALA A 753 -35.93 -6.21 -22.78
CA ALA A 753 -36.77 -6.32 -23.98
C ALA A 753 -37.98 -5.35 -23.96
N ASN A 754 -38.53 -5.10 -22.78
CA ASN A 754 -39.69 -4.22 -22.59
C ASN A 754 -39.31 -2.76 -22.29
N GLY A 755 -38.02 -2.42 -22.33
CA GLY A 755 -37.49 -1.18 -21.79
C GLY A 755 -37.23 -1.28 -20.28
N TYR A 756 -36.52 -0.29 -19.72
CA TYR A 756 -36.33 -0.19 -18.28
C TYR A 756 -37.68 -0.02 -17.57
N ALA A 757 -37.84 -0.73 -16.46
CA ALA A 757 -39.01 -0.68 -15.60
C ALA A 757 -38.72 0.31 -14.48
N GLU A 758 -39.00 1.59 -14.74
CA GLU A 758 -38.93 2.61 -13.69
C GLU A 758 -39.88 2.22 -12.52
N PRO A 759 -39.44 2.31 -11.26
CA PRO A 759 -40.30 2.16 -10.08
C PRO A 759 -41.44 3.19 -10.01
#